data_AF-A0A850MPW4-F1
#
_entry.id   AF-A0A850MPW4-F1
#
_cell.length_a   1.000
_cell.length_b   1.000
_cell.length_c   1.000
_cell.angle_alpha   90.00
_cell.angle_beta   90.00
_cell.angle_gamma   90.00
#
_symmetry.space_group_name_H-M   'P 1'
#
loop_
_entity.id
_entity.type
_entity.pdbx_description
1 polymer ?
#
loop_
_entity_poly.entity_id
_entity_poly.type
_entity_poly.pdbx_seq_one_letter_code
_entity_poly.pdbx_strand_id
1 'polypeptide(L)'
;MPKQGVKTNSEIEYTLDTFKELINTTISGLKSPGDLYIQFAELDSLFKRTYENIEYKIEGLSLIITELLNLLQIDQANKIYSKYTTKLKELISEIDESAKRLREAYLDNTEIENSTLKSYKKRFTTFEKDWKNQRKKFLNDLKELKKKIETHFNKWVDATKQNIEKYLTKLKTFTNNTEKGLSNFSELLEQKKFIIAERIIINTRARAKSEFKIQREAIKQTPSDLTSILGELISKWKSKIHVVEIELSQLIDSVYKQLQTAVVEENLSKLRQLTSEFVNNSSNVSSLIERKMLIMAEELFKEMQTEIPAEFDNQRRKLEQLTPELIPLSADLINKWRNELNTAEKTIITSLSTLNTRLEAEQVEESTSNLERFSDYTRKKISTLSDLITQEKFTNADKEIRLLENEMQTEFEKQHERISQISQNETVTSKLSNQITKWKEKLEKIETEIQNSFTSLQSEYIQLYTPKLLNKIDRFIKQNIDLLNKLIDYYQMHAMNQLKSYLTSPTDTIHQIFDDQKKTINQEIKTKADHIQLVFARYEKYPLDEKKQQWANQLKAVQNRFNNFQTKILSLIEEREQINHILDKYYELAQPAYGYKIPIQNLSEAIDIPVDKLENLFVDLISNKIISGEIDPVTKVIVLAPRVSPTKKSKELIHFRCMVCNLIIDPSKEETVHCQYCNSPAHRTHLIEWLKIKGTCPNC
;
A
#
# COMPACT_ATOMS: atom_id res chain seq x y z
N MET A 1 9.38 -12.19 -62.12
CA MET A 1 9.62 -11.39 -63.34
C MET A 1 11.02 -10.81 -63.28
N PRO A 2 11.86 -10.97 -64.31
CA PRO A 2 13.15 -10.26 -64.34
C PRO A 2 12.89 -8.74 -64.30
N LYS A 3 13.66 -8.03 -63.47
CA LYS A 3 13.64 -6.56 -63.41
C LYS A 3 13.91 -6.01 -64.81
N GLN A 4 13.13 -5.01 -65.23
CA GLN A 4 13.17 -4.42 -66.57
C GLN A 4 14.62 -4.13 -67.01
N GLY A 5 15.01 -4.62 -68.19
CA GLY A 5 16.19 -4.14 -68.90
C GLY A 5 17.25 -5.18 -69.26
N VAL A 6 17.32 -6.35 -68.58
CA VAL A 6 18.29 -7.39 -68.95
C VAL A 6 17.66 -8.31 -69.99
N LYS A 7 18.11 -8.23 -71.25
CA LYS A 7 17.89 -9.27 -72.27
C LYS A 7 18.71 -10.51 -71.88
N THR A 8 18.28 -11.23 -70.86
CA THR A 8 18.59 -12.66 -70.81
C THR A 8 17.78 -13.28 -71.94
N ASN A 9 18.43 -13.94 -72.91
CA ASN A 9 17.72 -14.76 -73.89
C ASN A 9 16.63 -15.51 -73.13
N SER A 10 15.36 -15.32 -73.51
CA SER A 10 14.25 -15.94 -72.80
C SER A 10 14.56 -17.43 -72.66
N GLU A 11 14.21 -18.10 -71.57
CA GLU A 11 14.54 -19.52 -71.43
C GLU A 11 14.04 -20.36 -72.63
N ILE A 12 13.04 -19.86 -73.39
CA ILE A 12 12.65 -20.36 -74.72
C ILE A 12 13.76 -20.15 -75.76
N GLU A 13 14.33 -18.96 -75.88
CA GLU A 13 15.49 -18.68 -76.74
C GLU A 13 16.69 -19.56 -76.34
N TYR A 14 16.99 -19.70 -75.04
CA TYR A 14 18.03 -20.64 -74.59
C TYR A 14 17.71 -22.10 -74.95
N THR A 15 16.45 -22.52 -74.78
CA THR A 15 16.00 -23.87 -75.17
C THR A 15 16.12 -24.06 -76.68
N LEU A 16 15.74 -23.05 -77.46
CA LEU A 16 15.87 -23.03 -78.92
C LEU A 16 17.33 -23.12 -79.36
N ASP A 17 18.20 -22.31 -78.77
CA ASP A 17 19.62 -22.25 -79.10
C ASP A 17 20.31 -23.59 -78.73
N THR A 18 20.05 -24.11 -77.53
CA THR A 18 20.57 -25.40 -77.07
C THR A 18 20.07 -26.56 -77.94
N PHE A 19 18.79 -26.54 -78.31
CA PHE A 19 18.20 -27.53 -79.20
C PHE A 19 18.85 -27.50 -80.59
N LYS A 20 19.05 -26.30 -81.16
CA LYS A 20 19.77 -26.11 -82.43
C LYS A 20 21.20 -26.65 -82.37
N GLU A 21 21.94 -26.28 -81.33
CA GLU A 21 23.33 -26.68 -81.15
C GLU A 21 23.48 -28.21 -81.04
N LEU A 22 22.67 -28.83 -80.18
CA LEU A 22 22.71 -30.27 -79.97
C LEU A 22 22.29 -31.03 -81.23
N ILE A 23 21.19 -30.64 -81.90
CA ILE A 23 20.78 -31.30 -83.14
C ILE A 23 21.84 -31.19 -84.23
N ASN A 24 22.43 -30.01 -84.43
CA ASN A 24 23.46 -29.83 -85.46
C ASN A 24 24.71 -30.66 -85.14
N THR A 25 25.10 -30.75 -83.87
CA THR A 25 26.24 -31.57 -83.43
C THR A 25 25.95 -33.06 -83.61
N THR A 26 24.77 -33.53 -83.23
CA THR A 26 24.38 -34.92 -83.36
C THR A 26 24.27 -35.35 -84.82
N ILE A 27 23.70 -34.51 -85.71
CA ILE A 27 23.59 -34.82 -87.15
C ILE A 27 24.96 -34.86 -87.83
N SER A 28 25.88 -33.96 -87.47
CA SER A 28 27.20 -33.87 -88.13
C SER A 28 28.22 -34.91 -87.66
N GLY A 29 27.99 -35.57 -86.51
CA GLY A 29 28.91 -36.53 -85.88
C GLY A 29 28.81 -37.99 -86.32
N LEU A 30 28.04 -38.32 -87.36
CA LEU A 30 27.76 -39.69 -87.82
C LEU A 30 28.98 -40.33 -88.52
N LYS A 31 29.78 -41.13 -87.81
CA LYS A 31 30.96 -41.83 -88.38
C LYS A 31 30.89 -43.36 -88.37
N SER A 32 30.03 -43.98 -87.56
CA SER A 32 29.86 -45.43 -87.58
C SER A 32 28.42 -45.90 -87.27
N PRO A 33 28.02 -47.11 -87.69
CA PRO A 33 26.71 -47.70 -87.39
C PRO A 33 26.39 -47.86 -85.90
N GLY A 34 27.40 -47.95 -85.04
CA GLY A 34 27.21 -47.99 -83.58
C GLY A 34 26.79 -46.62 -83.03
N ASP A 35 27.39 -45.55 -83.54
CA ASP A 35 27.10 -44.17 -83.13
C ASP A 35 25.66 -43.78 -83.47
N LEU A 36 25.10 -44.36 -84.53
CA LEU A 36 23.71 -44.18 -84.96
C LEU A 36 22.68 -44.53 -83.88
N TYR A 37 22.89 -45.61 -83.10
CA TYR A 37 21.95 -46.00 -82.04
C TYR A 37 21.95 -45.00 -80.90
N ILE A 38 23.16 -44.62 -80.48
CA ILE A 38 23.37 -43.69 -79.38
C ILE A 38 22.79 -42.33 -79.76
N GLN A 39 23.11 -41.81 -80.94
CA GLN A 39 22.65 -40.52 -81.42
C GLN A 39 21.13 -40.47 -81.64
N PHE A 40 20.51 -41.53 -82.15
CA PHE A 40 19.05 -41.56 -82.29
C PHE A 40 18.35 -41.56 -80.92
N ALA A 41 18.89 -42.30 -79.95
CA ALA A 41 18.37 -42.28 -78.58
C ALA A 41 18.54 -40.90 -77.93
N GLU A 42 19.67 -40.23 -78.17
CA GLU A 42 19.94 -38.86 -77.71
C GLU A 42 18.96 -37.85 -78.34
N LEU A 43 18.68 -37.96 -79.64
CA LEU A 43 17.72 -37.09 -80.34
C LEU A 43 16.30 -37.29 -79.83
N ASP A 44 15.84 -38.54 -79.72
CA ASP A 44 14.52 -38.87 -79.18
C ASP A 44 14.36 -38.30 -77.76
N SER A 45 15.40 -38.42 -76.93
CA SER A 45 15.46 -37.82 -75.60
C SER A 45 15.42 -36.29 -75.66
N LEU A 46 16.19 -35.67 -76.55
CA LEU A 46 16.26 -34.22 -76.71
C LEU A 46 14.92 -33.63 -77.14
N PHE A 47 14.25 -34.24 -78.12
CA PHE A 47 12.94 -33.75 -78.54
C PHE A 47 11.90 -33.92 -77.44
N LYS A 48 11.87 -35.08 -76.78
CA LYS A 48 10.94 -35.30 -75.67
C LYS A 48 11.14 -34.25 -74.57
N ARG A 49 12.39 -33.99 -74.20
CA ARG A 49 12.75 -32.92 -73.24
C ARG A 49 12.33 -31.54 -73.74
N THR A 50 12.49 -31.26 -75.03
CA THR A 50 12.09 -29.99 -75.64
C THR A 50 10.58 -29.81 -75.63
N TYR A 51 9.80 -30.89 -75.80
CA TYR A 51 8.34 -30.85 -75.72
C TYR A 51 7.85 -30.57 -74.32
N GLU A 52 8.40 -31.31 -73.36
CA GLU A 52 8.13 -31.10 -71.94
C GLU A 52 8.49 -29.66 -71.55
N ASN A 53 9.60 -29.11 -72.08
CA ASN A 53 9.96 -27.72 -71.87
C ASN A 53 8.95 -26.75 -72.51
N ILE A 54 8.53 -26.95 -73.78
CA ILE A 54 7.55 -26.06 -74.42
C ILE A 54 6.22 -26.07 -73.68
N GLU A 55 5.72 -27.25 -73.34
CA GLU A 55 4.50 -27.43 -72.57
C GLU A 55 4.59 -26.67 -71.25
N TYR A 56 5.67 -26.90 -70.49
CA TYR A 56 5.95 -26.18 -69.24
C TYR A 56 6.01 -24.66 -69.44
N LYS A 57 6.53 -24.18 -70.58
CA LYS A 57 6.59 -22.74 -70.90
C LYS A 57 5.23 -22.16 -71.30
N ILE A 58 4.36 -22.90 -71.96
CA ILE A 58 2.98 -22.48 -72.26
C ILE A 58 2.18 -22.44 -70.97
N GLU A 59 2.31 -23.45 -70.12
CA GLU A 59 1.71 -23.48 -68.79
C GLU A 59 2.19 -22.29 -67.96
N GLY A 60 3.51 -22.04 -67.95
CA GLY A 60 4.09 -20.86 -67.31
C GLY A 60 3.55 -19.54 -67.84
N LEU A 61 3.40 -19.38 -69.17
CA LEU A 61 2.77 -18.20 -69.76
C LEU A 61 1.30 -18.10 -69.34
N SER A 62 0.55 -19.19 -69.40
CA SER A 62 -0.86 -19.25 -69.01
C SER A 62 -1.04 -18.82 -67.55
N LEU A 63 -0.16 -19.28 -66.66
CA LEU A 63 -0.11 -18.85 -65.25
C LEU A 63 0.20 -17.35 -65.13
N ILE A 64 1.23 -16.85 -65.82
CA ILE A 64 1.58 -15.42 -65.79
C ILE A 64 0.43 -14.55 -66.30
N ILE A 65 -0.18 -14.92 -67.43
CA ILE A 65 -1.29 -14.17 -68.00
C ILE A 65 -2.51 -14.24 -67.09
N THR A 66 -2.84 -15.42 -66.56
CA THR A 66 -3.94 -15.57 -65.61
C THR A 66 -3.70 -14.69 -64.37
N GLU A 67 -2.48 -14.66 -63.86
CA GLU A 67 -2.12 -13.81 -62.73
C GLU A 67 -2.22 -12.33 -63.07
N LEU A 68 -1.70 -11.89 -64.22
CA LEU A 68 -1.84 -10.50 -64.66
C LEU A 68 -3.30 -10.08 -64.87
N LEU A 69 -4.15 -10.99 -65.36
CA LEU A 69 -5.58 -10.74 -65.50
C LEU A 69 -6.28 -10.69 -64.12
N ASN A 70 -5.89 -11.55 -63.18
CA ASN A 70 -6.36 -11.50 -61.80
C ASN A 70 -5.97 -10.17 -61.12
N LEU A 71 -4.78 -9.65 -61.45
CA LEU A 71 -4.28 -8.35 -61.01
C LEU A 71 -4.84 -7.16 -61.82
N LEU A 72 -5.76 -7.40 -62.77
CA LEU A 72 -6.35 -6.41 -63.67
C LEU A 72 -5.31 -5.63 -64.52
N GLN A 73 -4.11 -6.18 -64.72
CA GLN A 73 -3.05 -5.62 -65.55
C GLN A 73 -3.21 -6.05 -67.02
N ILE A 74 -4.39 -5.75 -67.58
CA ILE A 74 -4.81 -6.29 -68.88
C ILE A 74 -3.88 -5.86 -70.02
N ASP A 75 -3.39 -4.62 -70.02
CA ASP A 75 -2.45 -4.12 -71.03
C ASP A 75 -1.10 -4.84 -70.98
N GLN A 76 -0.60 -5.09 -69.76
CA GLN A 76 0.65 -5.83 -69.56
C GLN A 76 0.49 -7.30 -69.95
N ALA A 77 -0.65 -7.92 -69.61
CA ALA A 77 -1.01 -9.28 -70.03
C ALA A 77 -1.00 -9.38 -71.57
N ASN A 78 -1.69 -8.46 -72.26
CA ASN A 78 -1.77 -8.47 -73.71
C ASN A 78 -0.38 -8.28 -74.37
N LYS A 79 0.45 -7.39 -73.80
CA LYS A 79 1.83 -7.15 -74.27
C LYS A 79 2.73 -8.37 -74.10
N ILE A 80 2.69 -9.03 -72.95
CA ILE A 80 3.50 -10.23 -72.67
C ILE A 80 3.04 -11.40 -73.53
N TYR A 81 1.72 -11.63 -73.61
CA TYR A 81 1.12 -12.66 -74.45
C TYR A 81 1.58 -12.52 -75.90
N SER A 82 1.49 -11.31 -76.46
CA SER A 82 1.89 -11.04 -77.84
C SER A 82 3.38 -11.32 -78.08
N LYS A 83 4.26 -10.88 -77.17
CA LYS A 83 5.71 -11.10 -77.31
C LYS A 83 6.09 -12.60 -77.21
N TYR A 84 5.52 -13.32 -76.25
CA TYR A 84 5.88 -14.72 -75.97
C TYR A 84 5.32 -15.67 -77.03
N THR A 85 4.08 -15.42 -77.47
CA THR A 85 3.43 -16.20 -78.53
C THR A 85 4.23 -16.17 -79.83
N THR A 86 4.83 -15.03 -80.17
CA THR A 86 5.71 -14.91 -81.35
C THR A 86 6.93 -15.82 -81.22
N LYS A 87 7.64 -15.78 -80.07
CA LYS A 87 8.84 -16.60 -79.84
C LYS A 87 8.56 -18.10 -79.79
N LEU A 88 7.45 -18.50 -79.21
CA LEU A 88 7.09 -19.92 -79.16
C LEU A 88 6.77 -20.47 -80.56
N LYS A 89 6.12 -19.68 -81.41
CA LYS A 89 5.86 -20.05 -82.81
C LYS A 89 7.18 -20.22 -83.60
N GLU A 90 8.19 -19.38 -83.33
CA GLU A 90 9.53 -19.54 -83.90
C GLU A 90 10.16 -20.90 -83.50
N LEU A 91 10.12 -21.27 -82.22
CA LEU A 91 10.67 -22.54 -81.74
C LEU A 91 9.95 -23.78 -82.29
N ILE A 92 8.61 -23.76 -82.33
CA ILE A 92 7.82 -24.84 -82.94
C ILE A 92 8.23 -25.04 -84.40
N SER A 93 8.44 -23.96 -85.15
CA SER A 93 8.88 -24.02 -86.54
C SER A 93 10.28 -24.64 -86.70
N GLU A 94 11.19 -24.41 -85.76
CA GLU A 94 12.54 -24.98 -85.80
C GLU A 94 12.56 -26.49 -85.53
N ILE A 95 11.70 -26.95 -84.63
CA ILE A 95 11.53 -28.38 -84.33
C ILE A 95 10.94 -29.09 -85.54
N ASP A 96 9.92 -28.50 -86.18
CA ASP A 96 9.35 -29.02 -87.43
C ASP A 96 10.45 -29.23 -88.48
N GLU A 97 11.33 -28.24 -88.67
CA GLU A 97 12.41 -28.32 -89.67
C GLU A 97 13.50 -29.31 -89.28
N SER A 98 13.83 -29.41 -87.98
CA SER A 98 14.84 -30.36 -87.48
C SER A 98 14.36 -31.81 -87.58
N ALA A 99 13.09 -32.08 -87.27
CA ALA A 99 12.50 -33.40 -87.47
C ALA A 99 12.53 -33.78 -88.96
N LYS A 100 12.19 -32.84 -89.86
CA LYS A 100 12.28 -33.07 -91.30
C LYS A 100 13.71 -33.44 -91.74
N ARG A 101 14.73 -32.69 -91.32
CA ARG A 101 16.14 -32.97 -91.62
C ARG A 101 16.59 -34.36 -91.14
N LEU A 102 16.16 -34.78 -89.96
CA LEU A 102 16.48 -36.10 -89.42
C LEU A 102 15.82 -37.24 -90.19
N ARG A 103 14.57 -37.04 -90.63
CA ARG A 103 13.89 -38.01 -91.48
C ARG A 103 14.69 -38.27 -92.75
N GLU A 104 15.08 -37.18 -93.41
CA GLU A 104 15.86 -37.22 -94.65
C GLU A 104 17.23 -37.89 -94.43
N ALA A 105 17.92 -37.56 -93.33
CA ALA A 105 19.25 -38.10 -93.05
C ALA A 105 19.26 -39.60 -92.68
N TYR A 106 18.30 -40.06 -91.86
CA TYR A 106 18.36 -41.40 -91.26
C TYR A 106 17.42 -42.42 -91.92
N LEU A 107 16.24 -42.01 -92.40
CA LEU A 107 15.21 -42.96 -92.84
C LEU A 107 15.09 -43.11 -94.34
N ASP A 108 15.52 -42.09 -95.06
CA ASP A 108 15.47 -42.06 -96.52
C ASP A 108 16.82 -42.46 -97.14
N ASN A 109 17.88 -42.59 -96.34
CA ASN A 109 19.15 -43.15 -96.78
C ASN A 109 19.09 -44.69 -96.85
N THR A 110 19.06 -45.24 -98.06
CA THR A 110 18.71 -46.65 -98.35
C THR A 110 19.82 -47.66 -98.06
N GLU A 111 21.05 -47.25 -97.74
CA GLU A 111 22.19 -48.17 -97.63
C GLU A 111 22.28 -48.98 -96.33
N ILE A 112 21.50 -48.62 -95.30
CA ILE A 112 21.53 -49.33 -94.01
C ILE A 112 20.43 -50.39 -93.98
N GLU A 113 20.55 -51.43 -94.80
CA GLU A 113 19.67 -52.60 -94.71
C GLU A 113 20.09 -53.50 -93.55
N ASN A 114 19.80 -53.03 -92.34
CA ASN A 114 19.85 -53.87 -91.16
C ASN A 114 18.52 -53.78 -90.42
N SER A 115 18.12 -54.88 -89.80
CA SER A 115 16.91 -55.00 -88.97
C SER A 115 16.73 -53.84 -87.97
N THR A 116 17.83 -53.23 -87.55
CA THR A 116 17.91 -52.02 -86.71
C THR A 116 17.26 -50.78 -87.36
N LEU A 117 17.39 -50.57 -88.68
CA LEU A 117 16.82 -49.41 -89.39
C LEU A 117 15.30 -49.41 -89.34
N LYS A 118 14.67 -50.59 -89.49
CA LYS A 118 13.22 -50.73 -89.39
C LYS A 118 12.70 -50.33 -88.01
N SER A 119 13.47 -50.62 -86.96
CA SER A 119 13.16 -50.19 -85.60
C SER A 119 13.23 -48.66 -85.46
N TYR A 120 14.27 -48.01 -85.99
CA TYR A 120 14.36 -46.54 -85.97
C TYR A 120 13.27 -45.86 -86.78
N LYS A 121 12.95 -46.36 -87.99
CA LYS A 121 11.86 -45.80 -88.81
C LYS A 121 10.54 -45.81 -88.07
N LYS A 122 10.24 -46.90 -87.38
CA LYS A 122 9.05 -47.01 -86.54
C LYS A 122 9.08 -46.02 -85.38
N ARG A 123 10.20 -45.89 -84.66
CA ARG A 123 10.34 -44.93 -83.55
C ARG A 123 10.21 -43.48 -84.03
N PHE A 124 10.87 -43.11 -85.10
CA PHE A 124 10.84 -41.74 -85.63
C PHE A 124 9.45 -41.37 -86.19
N THR A 125 8.78 -42.29 -86.89
CA THR A 125 7.40 -42.06 -87.36
C THR A 125 6.44 -41.90 -86.18
N THR A 126 6.66 -42.64 -85.09
CA THR A 126 5.90 -42.47 -83.84
C THR A 126 6.14 -41.07 -83.28
N PHE A 127 7.40 -40.67 -83.21
CA PHE A 127 7.81 -39.34 -82.78
C PHE A 127 7.16 -38.20 -83.58
N GLU A 128 7.16 -38.24 -84.92
CA GLU A 128 6.55 -37.17 -85.73
C GLU A 128 5.03 -37.09 -85.55
N LYS A 129 4.38 -38.24 -85.39
CA LYS A 129 2.95 -38.30 -85.07
C LYS A 129 2.67 -37.65 -83.73
N ASP A 130 3.50 -37.94 -82.73
CA ASP A 130 3.39 -37.35 -81.40
C ASP A 130 3.65 -35.84 -81.46
N TRP A 131 4.67 -35.39 -82.20
CA TRP A 131 4.97 -33.98 -82.40
C TRP A 131 3.82 -33.21 -83.03
N LYS A 132 3.23 -33.73 -84.11
CA LYS A 132 2.10 -33.08 -84.81
C LYS A 132 0.91 -32.91 -83.86
N ASN A 133 0.67 -33.89 -82.99
CA ASN A 133 -0.36 -33.80 -81.96
C ASN A 133 -0.02 -32.73 -80.91
N GLN A 134 1.23 -32.69 -80.42
CA GLN A 134 1.69 -31.69 -79.45
C GLN A 134 1.65 -30.26 -80.01
N ARG A 135 2.11 -30.04 -81.24
CA ARG A 135 2.05 -28.73 -81.92
C ARG A 135 0.61 -28.20 -82.01
N LYS A 136 -0.35 -29.05 -82.37
CA LYS A 136 -1.76 -28.66 -82.46
C LYS A 136 -2.32 -28.28 -81.08
N LYS A 137 -1.96 -29.04 -80.04
CA LYS A 137 -2.29 -28.74 -78.65
C LYS A 137 -1.78 -27.35 -78.26
N PHE A 138 -0.48 -27.09 -78.43
CA PHE A 138 0.16 -25.81 -78.09
C PHE A 138 -0.48 -24.59 -78.76
N LEU A 139 -0.85 -24.68 -80.04
CA LEU A 139 -1.48 -23.57 -80.75
C LEU A 139 -2.93 -23.30 -80.30
N ASN A 140 -3.65 -24.34 -79.89
CA ASN A 140 -4.98 -24.19 -79.32
C ASN A 140 -4.92 -23.54 -77.94
N ASP A 141 -3.97 -23.97 -77.09
CA ASP A 141 -3.78 -23.41 -75.76
C ASP A 141 -3.51 -21.89 -75.81
N LEU A 142 -2.70 -21.44 -76.77
CA LEU A 142 -2.46 -20.01 -77.00
C LEU A 142 -3.73 -19.24 -77.42
N LYS A 143 -4.55 -19.80 -78.34
CA LYS A 143 -5.81 -19.16 -78.77
C LYS A 143 -6.80 -19.03 -77.62
N GLU A 144 -6.92 -20.05 -76.78
CA GLU A 144 -7.77 -19.99 -75.59
C GLU A 144 -7.29 -18.91 -74.63
N LEU A 145 -5.98 -18.76 -74.46
CA LEU A 145 -5.40 -17.73 -73.61
C LEU A 145 -5.73 -16.31 -74.11
N LYS A 146 -5.68 -16.06 -75.42
CA LYS A 146 -6.09 -14.76 -75.99
C LYS A 146 -7.56 -14.44 -75.70
N LYS A 147 -8.45 -15.42 -75.89
CA LYS A 147 -9.89 -15.27 -75.62
C LYS A 147 -10.16 -14.95 -74.15
N LYS A 148 -9.37 -15.52 -73.23
CA LYS A 148 -9.45 -15.18 -71.80
C LYS A 148 -9.11 -13.71 -71.55
N ILE A 149 -8.06 -13.16 -72.19
CA ILE A 149 -7.68 -11.74 -72.05
C ILE A 149 -8.83 -10.82 -72.51
N GLU A 150 -9.37 -11.04 -73.71
CA GLU A 150 -10.45 -10.20 -74.28
C GLU A 150 -11.73 -10.25 -73.42
N THR A 151 -12.08 -11.42 -72.89
CA THR A 151 -13.24 -11.58 -72.00
C THR A 151 -13.08 -10.78 -70.69
N HIS A 152 -11.88 -10.76 -70.11
CA HIS A 152 -11.61 -9.99 -68.89
C HIS A 152 -11.63 -8.48 -69.14
N PHE A 153 -11.13 -8.03 -70.29
CA PHE A 153 -11.17 -6.62 -70.67
C PHE A 153 -12.61 -6.07 -70.72
N ASN A 154 -13.49 -6.77 -71.44
CA ASN A 154 -14.88 -6.32 -71.57
C ASN A 154 -15.60 -6.29 -70.21
N LYS A 155 -15.41 -7.33 -69.38
CA LYS A 155 -15.95 -7.37 -68.01
C LYS A 155 -15.46 -6.19 -67.17
N TRP A 156 -14.21 -5.78 -67.32
CA TRP A 156 -13.63 -4.66 -66.57
C TRP A 156 -14.23 -3.31 -66.97
N VAL A 157 -14.45 -3.08 -68.26
CA VAL A 157 -15.13 -1.87 -68.77
C VAL A 157 -16.56 -1.78 -68.22
N ASP A 158 -17.33 -2.87 -68.32
CA ASP A 158 -18.71 -2.91 -67.83
C ASP A 158 -18.81 -2.70 -66.32
N ALA A 159 -17.93 -3.34 -65.54
CA ALA A 159 -17.87 -3.16 -64.10
C ALA A 159 -17.53 -1.71 -63.72
N THR A 160 -16.61 -1.06 -64.45
CA THR A 160 -16.24 0.34 -64.21
C THR A 160 -17.41 1.29 -64.49
N LYS A 161 -18.15 1.06 -65.59
CA LYS A 161 -19.36 1.84 -65.91
C LYS A 161 -20.43 1.71 -64.82
N GLN A 162 -20.75 0.48 -64.39
CA GLN A 162 -21.71 0.23 -63.32
C GLN A 162 -21.29 0.89 -62.00
N ASN A 163 -19.99 0.91 -61.69
CA ASN A 163 -19.47 1.60 -60.50
C ASN A 163 -19.72 3.11 -60.55
N ILE A 164 -19.47 3.76 -61.69
CA ILE A 164 -19.71 5.22 -61.84
C ILE A 164 -21.21 5.55 -61.65
N GLU A 165 -22.10 4.77 -62.26
CA GLU A 165 -23.56 4.94 -62.11
C GLU A 165 -24.01 4.72 -60.65
N LYS A 166 -23.40 3.75 -59.96
CA LYS A 166 -23.62 3.52 -58.52
C LYS A 166 -23.16 4.72 -57.68
N TYR A 167 -22.02 5.34 -57.99
CA TYR A 167 -21.53 6.53 -57.28
C TYR A 167 -22.44 7.74 -57.47
N LEU A 168 -22.95 7.96 -58.69
CA LEU A 168 -23.93 9.01 -58.97
C LEU A 168 -25.25 8.81 -58.20
N THR A 169 -25.73 7.56 -58.14
CA THR A 169 -26.93 7.21 -57.38
C THR A 169 -26.71 7.41 -55.88
N LYS A 170 -25.56 6.98 -55.36
CA LYS A 170 -25.16 7.21 -53.95
C LYS A 170 -25.12 8.69 -53.61
N LEU A 171 -24.53 9.53 -54.46
CA LEU A 171 -24.46 10.98 -54.25
C LEU A 171 -25.86 11.59 -54.15
N LYS A 172 -26.79 11.19 -55.04
CA LYS A 172 -28.19 11.65 -54.98
C LYS A 172 -28.88 11.21 -53.68
N THR A 173 -28.74 9.95 -53.29
CA THR A 173 -29.31 9.43 -52.03
C THR A 173 -28.71 10.13 -50.82
N PHE A 174 -27.42 10.43 -50.83
CA PHE A 174 -26.73 11.15 -49.77
C PHE A 174 -27.29 12.57 -49.60
N THR A 175 -27.48 13.32 -50.70
CA THR A 175 -28.10 14.65 -50.66
C THR A 175 -29.50 14.60 -50.04
N ASN A 176 -30.38 13.73 -50.55
CA ASN A 176 -31.75 13.62 -50.05
C ASN A 176 -31.81 13.22 -48.56
N ASN A 177 -30.94 12.30 -48.13
CA ASN A 177 -30.87 11.89 -46.73
C ASN A 177 -30.33 13.01 -45.83
N THR A 178 -29.42 13.82 -46.34
CA THR A 178 -28.88 14.97 -45.60
C THR A 178 -29.94 16.05 -45.43
N GLU A 179 -30.67 16.39 -46.49
CA GLU A 179 -31.79 17.33 -46.43
C GLU A 179 -32.88 16.85 -45.46
N LYS A 180 -33.28 15.57 -45.56
CA LYS A 180 -34.26 14.97 -44.64
C LYS A 180 -33.74 14.88 -43.20
N GLY A 181 -32.45 14.67 -43.00
CA GLY A 181 -31.84 14.65 -41.68
C GLY A 181 -31.85 16.04 -41.02
N LEU A 182 -31.69 17.08 -41.84
CA LEU A 182 -31.70 18.48 -41.38
C LEU A 182 -33.11 19.08 -41.32
N SER A 183 -34.13 18.49 -41.96
CA SER A 183 -35.51 18.99 -41.88
C SER A 183 -36.12 18.93 -40.48
N ASN A 184 -35.67 17.99 -39.65
CA ASN A 184 -36.13 17.84 -38.27
C ASN A 184 -35.28 18.65 -37.27
N PHE A 185 -34.34 19.46 -37.76
CA PHE A 185 -33.41 20.18 -36.91
C PHE A 185 -34.10 21.23 -36.04
N SER A 186 -35.07 21.96 -36.60
CA SER A 186 -35.84 22.96 -35.87
C SER A 186 -36.57 22.36 -34.66
N GLU A 187 -37.12 21.15 -34.79
CA GLU A 187 -37.79 20.42 -33.70
C GLU A 187 -36.81 20.09 -32.55
N LEU A 188 -35.56 19.73 -32.87
CA LEU A 188 -34.54 19.46 -31.86
C LEU A 188 -34.14 20.72 -31.08
N LEU A 189 -34.13 21.88 -31.74
CA LEU A 189 -33.88 23.17 -31.09
C LEU A 189 -35.04 23.53 -30.16
N GLU A 190 -36.29 23.37 -30.61
CA GLU A 190 -37.48 23.60 -29.78
C GLU A 190 -37.50 22.69 -28.53
N GLN A 191 -37.04 21.45 -28.66
CA GLN A 191 -36.90 20.49 -27.57
C GLN A 191 -35.65 20.72 -26.68
N LYS A 192 -34.86 21.78 -26.92
CA LYS A 192 -33.63 22.10 -26.18
C LYS A 192 -32.56 21.00 -26.21
N LYS A 193 -32.54 20.17 -27.26
CA LYS A 193 -31.60 19.04 -27.42
C LYS A 193 -30.31 19.47 -28.12
N PHE A 194 -29.64 20.51 -27.64
CA PHE A 194 -28.53 21.16 -28.34
C PHE A 194 -27.33 20.25 -28.61
N ILE A 195 -26.94 19.39 -27.67
CA ILE A 195 -25.82 18.46 -27.86
C ILE A 195 -26.13 17.47 -29.00
N ILE A 196 -27.37 17.02 -29.10
CA ILE A 196 -27.81 16.10 -30.16
C ILE A 196 -27.82 16.84 -31.49
N ALA A 197 -28.35 18.07 -31.51
CA ALA A 197 -28.38 18.93 -32.68
C ALA A 197 -26.97 19.26 -33.20
N GLU A 198 -26.06 19.70 -32.32
CA GLU A 198 -24.65 19.95 -32.63
C GLU A 198 -23.97 18.70 -33.21
N ARG A 199 -24.14 17.55 -32.54
CA ARG A 199 -23.59 16.29 -33.01
C ARG A 199 -24.13 15.91 -34.40
N ILE A 200 -25.41 16.14 -34.66
CA ILE A 200 -26.00 15.90 -35.98
C ILE A 200 -25.35 16.80 -37.03
N ILE A 201 -25.16 18.10 -36.77
CA ILE A 201 -24.49 18.99 -37.73
C ILE A 201 -23.04 18.60 -37.95
N ILE A 202 -22.25 18.40 -36.89
CA ILE A 202 -20.83 18.04 -37.00
C ILE A 202 -20.69 16.73 -37.78
N ASN A 203 -21.50 15.72 -37.43
CA ASN A 203 -21.50 14.45 -38.15
C ASN A 203 -21.94 14.63 -39.60
N THR A 204 -22.91 15.49 -39.88
CA THR A 204 -23.40 15.74 -41.23
C THR A 204 -22.32 16.45 -42.08
N ARG A 205 -21.64 17.45 -41.53
CA ARG A 205 -20.51 18.15 -42.16
C ARG A 205 -19.34 17.20 -42.40
N ALA A 206 -18.99 16.37 -41.41
CA ALA A 206 -17.94 15.35 -41.53
C ALA A 206 -18.30 14.28 -42.56
N ARG A 207 -19.55 13.78 -42.56
CA ARG A 207 -20.06 12.84 -43.57
C ARG A 207 -20.05 13.45 -44.96
N ALA A 208 -20.48 14.69 -45.14
CA ALA A 208 -20.43 15.40 -46.42
C ALA A 208 -18.98 15.53 -46.92
N LYS A 209 -18.06 16.00 -46.07
CA LYS A 209 -16.64 16.10 -46.41
C LYS A 209 -16.03 14.74 -46.76
N SER A 210 -16.38 13.69 -46.00
CA SER A 210 -15.95 12.32 -46.25
C SER A 210 -16.51 11.78 -47.57
N GLU A 211 -17.79 11.97 -47.84
CA GLU A 211 -18.44 11.50 -49.06
C GLU A 211 -17.84 12.23 -50.28
N PHE A 212 -17.68 13.56 -50.24
CA PHE A 212 -17.02 14.29 -51.32
C PHE A 212 -15.57 13.85 -51.53
N LYS A 213 -14.85 13.52 -50.46
CA LYS A 213 -13.50 12.93 -50.55
C LYS A 213 -13.54 11.56 -51.24
N ILE A 214 -14.42 10.66 -50.81
CA ILE A 214 -14.62 9.32 -51.41
C ILE A 214 -14.94 9.46 -52.91
N GLN A 215 -15.84 10.38 -53.26
CA GLN A 215 -16.26 10.60 -54.65
C GLN A 215 -15.10 11.16 -55.49
N ARG A 216 -14.32 12.12 -54.97
CA ARG A 216 -13.12 12.65 -55.67
C ARG A 216 -12.00 11.62 -55.79
N GLU A 217 -11.79 10.78 -54.77
CA GLU A 217 -10.80 9.70 -54.81
C GLU A 217 -11.20 8.62 -55.81
N ALA A 218 -12.48 8.24 -55.86
CA ALA A 218 -12.99 7.28 -56.84
C ALA A 218 -12.84 7.81 -58.28
N ILE A 219 -13.02 9.12 -58.51
CA ILE A 219 -12.70 9.76 -59.80
C ILE A 219 -11.22 9.62 -60.13
N LYS A 220 -10.31 9.88 -59.17
CA LYS A 220 -8.85 9.76 -59.38
C LYS A 220 -8.39 8.33 -59.63
N GLN A 221 -9.07 7.35 -59.03
CA GLN A 221 -8.79 5.92 -59.19
C GLN A 221 -9.34 5.35 -60.51
N THR A 222 -10.14 6.12 -61.24
CA THR A 222 -10.61 5.69 -62.56
C THR A 222 -9.40 5.63 -63.51
N PRO A 223 -9.07 4.46 -64.08
CA PRO A 223 -7.88 4.28 -64.90
C PRO A 223 -7.81 5.30 -66.04
N SER A 224 -6.65 5.93 -66.23
CA SER A 224 -6.44 6.91 -67.30
C SER A 224 -6.80 6.35 -68.67
N ASP A 225 -6.56 5.06 -68.88
CA ASP A 225 -6.72 4.37 -70.17
C ASP A 225 -8.19 4.18 -70.55
N LEU A 226 -9.11 4.27 -69.57
CA LEU A 226 -10.56 4.24 -69.81
C LEU A 226 -11.16 5.63 -70.05
N THR A 227 -10.37 6.70 -69.88
CA THR A 227 -10.87 8.09 -70.01
C THR A 227 -11.33 8.39 -71.43
N SER A 228 -10.69 7.81 -72.45
CA SER A 228 -11.08 7.96 -73.86
C SER A 228 -12.41 7.27 -74.18
N ILE A 229 -12.80 6.24 -73.41
CA ILE A 229 -14.03 5.46 -73.61
C ILE A 229 -15.18 5.99 -72.75
N LEU A 230 -14.91 6.45 -71.53
CA LEU A 230 -15.92 6.84 -70.53
C LEU A 230 -15.96 8.36 -70.23
N GLY A 231 -15.25 9.19 -71.02
CA GLY A 231 -14.98 10.60 -70.71
C GLY A 231 -16.22 11.46 -70.42
N GLU A 232 -17.31 11.28 -71.17
CA GLU A 232 -18.56 12.03 -70.98
C GLU A 232 -19.21 11.74 -69.61
N LEU A 233 -19.23 10.46 -69.20
CA LEU A 233 -19.81 10.03 -67.93
C LEU A 233 -19.02 10.56 -66.72
N ILE A 234 -17.69 10.56 -66.83
CA ILE A 234 -16.79 11.12 -65.80
C ILE A 234 -16.98 12.64 -65.67
N SER A 235 -17.15 13.35 -66.79
CA SER A 235 -17.39 14.80 -66.78
C SER A 235 -18.70 15.16 -66.07
N LYS A 236 -19.78 14.43 -66.37
CA LYS A 236 -21.09 14.58 -65.68
C LYS A 236 -21.00 14.29 -64.18
N TRP A 237 -20.17 13.35 -63.77
CA TRP A 237 -19.94 13.06 -62.35
C TRP A 237 -19.23 14.20 -61.61
N LYS A 238 -18.18 14.77 -62.22
CA LYS A 238 -17.45 15.93 -61.65
C LYS A 238 -18.35 17.14 -61.44
N SER A 239 -19.16 17.51 -62.44
CA SER A 239 -20.03 18.68 -62.34
C SER A 239 -21.10 18.51 -61.26
N LYS A 240 -21.68 17.31 -61.11
CA LYS A 240 -22.71 17.05 -60.10
C LYS A 240 -22.17 17.14 -58.66
N ILE A 241 -20.93 16.70 -58.42
CA ILE A 241 -20.29 16.85 -57.10
C ILE A 241 -20.17 18.32 -56.71
N HIS A 242 -19.70 19.17 -57.63
CA HIS A 242 -19.47 20.57 -57.34
C HIS A 242 -20.75 21.33 -56.96
N VAL A 243 -21.85 21.09 -57.68
CA VAL A 243 -23.15 21.69 -57.38
C VAL A 243 -23.65 21.28 -55.99
N VAL A 244 -23.63 19.98 -55.70
CA VAL A 244 -24.12 19.43 -54.41
C VAL A 244 -23.28 19.93 -53.23
N GLU A 245 -21.97 20.13 -53.42
CA GLU A 245 -21.07 20.65 -52.38
C GLU A 245 -21.41 22.09 -51.99
N ILE A 246 -21.77 22.94 -52.95
CA ILE A 246 -22.19 24.32 -52.68
C ILE A 246 -23.53 24.33 -51.94
N GLU A 247 -24.53 23.61 -52.46
CA GLU A 247 -25.89 23.57 -51.89
C GLU A 247 -25.90 23.04 -50.45
N LEU A 248 -25.20 21.93 -50.19
CA LEU A 248 -25.14 21.36 -48.83
C LEU A 248 -24.34 22.24 -47.86
N SER A 249 -23.29 22.92 -48.32
CA SER A 249 -22.53 23.82 -47.45
C SER A 249 -23.41 24.99 -46.99
N GLN A 250 -24.16 25.61 -47.89
CA GLN A 250 -25.08 26.71 -47.56
C GLN A 250 -26.20 26.26 -46.60
N LEU A 251 -26.76 25.07 -46.81
CA LEU A 251 -27.78 24.51 -45.93
C LEU A 251 -27.23 24.25 -44.52
N ILE A 252 -26.05 23.60 -44.42
CA ILE A 252 -25.39 23.30 -43.15
C ILE A 252 -25.08 24.61 -42.40
N ASP A 253 -24.55 25.63 -43.08
CA ASP A 253 -24.21 26.91 -42.45
C ASP A 253 -25.45 27.65 -41.92
N SER A 254 -26.57 27.60 -42.63
CA SER A 254 -27.84 28.18 -42.20
C SER A 254 -28.39 27.52 -40.93
N VAL A 255 -28.43 26.18 -40.91
CA VAL A 255 -28.90 25.38 -39.77
C VAL A 255 -27.97 25.55 -38.56
N TYR A 256 -26.68 25.68 -38.82
CA TYR A 256 -25.68 25.92 -37.79
C TYR A 256 -25.80 27.29 -37.13
N LYS A 257 -26.15 28.33 -37.90
CA LYS A 257 -26.45 29.66 -37.34
C LYS A 257 -27.65 29.62 -36.38
N GLN A 258 -28.68 28.85 -36.70
CA GLN A 258 -29.86 28.68 -35.83
C GLN A 258 -29.51 27.99 -34.50
N LEU A 259 -28.68 26.94 -34.55
CA LEU A 259 -28.20 26.24 -33.35
C LEU A 259 -27.46 27.19 -32.41
N GLN A 260 -26.56 28.02 -32.95
CA GLN A 260 -25.75 28.95 -32.15
C GLN A 260 -26.62 29.96 -31.39
N THR A 261 -27.58 30.57 -32.08
CA THR A 261 -28.51 31.51 -31.45
C THR A 261 -29.22 30.86 -30.27
N ALA A 262 -29.77 29.66 -30.47
CA ALA A 262 -30.52 28.96 -29.43
C ALA A 262 -29.64 28.51 -28.24
N VAL A 263 -28.40 28.07 -28.49
CA VAL A 263 -27.44 27.69 -27.43
C VAL A 263 -27.05 28.91 -26.58
N VAL A 264 -26.75 30.04 -27.21
CA VAL A 264 -26.37 31.26 -26.49
C VAL A 264 -27.56 31.78 -25.67
N GLU A 265 -28.78 31.78 -26.23
CA GLU A 265 -29.98 32.19 -25.51
C GLU A 265 -30.30 31.28 -24.30
N GLU A 266 -30.13 29.97 -24.43
CA GLU A 266 -30.31 29.06 -23.29
C GLU A 266 -29.27 29.30 -22.19
N ASN A 267 -27.99 29.45 -22.55
CA ASN A 267 -26.94 29.68 -21.55
C ASN A 267 -27.09 31.04 -20.87
N LEU A 268 -27.52 32.07 -21.59
CA LEU A 268 -27.92 33.36 -21.00
C LEU A 268 -29.08 33.19 -20.01
N SER A 269 -30.09 32.39 -20.35
CA SER A 269 -31.21 32.09 -19.45
C SER A 269 -30.75 31.38 -18.16
N LYS A 270 -29.90 30.35 -18.30
CA LYS A 270 -29.30 29.64 -17.15
C LYS A 270 -28.44 30.55 -16.28
N LEU A 271 -27.64 31.41 -16.89
CA LEU A 271 -26.81 32.39 -16.16
C LEU A 271 -27.70 33.34 -15.33
N ARG A 272 -28.82 33.80 -15.89
CA ARG A 272 -29.78 34.64 -15.16
C ARG A 272 -30.47 33.90 -14.03
N GLN A 273 -30.84 32.63 -14.24
CA GLN A 273 -31.38 31.77 -13.19
C GLN A 273 -30.38 31.57 -12.05
N LEU A 274 -29.12 31.21 -12.36
CA LEU A 274 -28.05 31.05 -11.38
C LEU A 274 -27.79 32.35 -10.61
N THR A 275 -27.83 33.50 -11.29
CA THR A 275 -27.68 34.81 -10.65
C THR A 275 -28.86 35.08 -9.68
N SER A 276 -30.08 34.73 -10.07
CA SER A 276 -31.28 34.82 -9.23
C SER A 276 -31.19 33.90 -8.00
N GLU A 277 -30.79 32.64 -8.19
CA GLU A 277 -30.58 31.67 -7.11
C GLU A 277 -29.48 32.13 -6.16
N PHE A 278 -28.37 32.66 -6.68
CA PHE A 278 -27.32 33.28 -5.87
C PHE A 278 -27.86 34.43 -5.03
N VAL A 279 -28.64 35.35 -5.62
CA VAL A 279 -29.24 36.47 -4.88
C VAL A 279 -30.16 35.97 -3.77
N ASN A 280 -30.98 34.96 -4.05
CA ASN A 280 -31.87 34.37 -3.05
C ASN A 280 -31.10 33.67 -1.93
N ASN A 281 -30.08 32.87 -2.26
CA ASN A 281 -29.24 32.18 -1.28
C ASN A 281 -28.40 33.16 -0.45
N SER A 282 -27.88 34.21 -1.08
CA SER A 282 -27.19 35.32 -0.41
C SER A 282 -28.10 36.02 0.61
N SER A 283 -29.36 36.28 0.24
CA SER A 283 -30.39 36.80 1.14
C SER A 283 -30.68 35.83 2.29
N ASN A 284 -30.74 34.52 2.02
CA ASN A 284 -30.94 33.49 3.04
C ASN A 284 -29.78 33.44 4.04
N VAL A 285 -28.52 33.40 3.55
CA VAL A 285 -27.32 33.45 4.40
C VAL A 285 -27.34 34.72 5.26
N SER A 286 -27.63 35.88 4.66
CA SER A 286 -27.77 37.14 5.40
C SER A 286 -28.83 37.05 6.51
N SER A 287 -29.97 36.43 6.24
CA SER A 287 -31.05 36.24 7.23
C SER A 287 -30.67 35.24 8.34
N LEU A 288 -29.90 34.20 8.02
CA LEU A 288 -29.40 33.22 8.99
C LEU A 288 -28.36 33.86 9.91
N ILE A 289 -27.48 34.70 9.36
CA ILE A 289 -26.54 35.52 10.12
C ILE A 289 -27.32 36.45 11.07
N GLU A 290 -28.36 37.14 10.59
CA GLU A 290 -29.21 38.00 11.43
C GLU A 290 -29.92 37.24 12.57
N ARG A 291 -30.29 35.98 12.32
CA ARG A 291 -30.89 35.09 13.34
C ARG A 291 -29.86 34.39 14.23
N LYS A 292 -28.56 34.69 14.07
CA LYS A 292 -27.44 34.04 14.77
C LYS A 292 -27.40 32.52 14.61
N MET A 293 -27.88 32.00 13.47
CA MET A 293 -27.82 30.57 13.12
C MET A 293 -26.52 30.27 12.37
N LEU A 294 -25.38 30.54 12.99
CA LEU A 294 -24.09 30.65 12.29
C LEU A 294 -23.62 29.35 11.62
N ILE A 295 -23.89 28.18 12.23
CA ILE A 295 -23.53 26.88 11.62
C ILE A 295 -24.25 26.67 10.28
N MET A 296 -25.56 26.90 10.25
CA MET A 296 -26.35 26.76 9.02
C MET A 296 -25.99 27.81 7.99
N ALA A 297 -25.67 29.03 8.43
CA ALA A 297 -25.17 30.09 7.56
C ALA A 297 -23.82 29.70 6.92
N GLU A 298 -22.91 29.11 7.69
CA GLU A 298 -21.60 28.66 7.23
C GLU A 298 -21.69 27.48 6.26
N GLU A 299 -22.53 26.49 6.54
CA GLU A 299 -22.77 25.36 5.64
C GLU A 299 -23.33 25.83 4.28
N LEU A 300 -24.38 26.65 4.30
CA LEU A 300 -24.97 27.21 3.08
C LEU A 300 -23.97 28.12 2.35
N PHE A 301 -23.16 28.89 3.07
CA PHE A 301 -22.14 29.74 2.48
C PHE A 301 -21.01 28.93 1.83
N LYS A 302 -20.58 27.82 2.45
CA LYS A 302 -19.60 26.89 1.87
C LYS A 302 -20.12 26.25 0.58
N GLU A 303 -21.39 25.81 0.58
CA GLU A 303 -22.06 25.31 -0.63
C GLU A 303 -22.08 26.38 -1.74
N MET A 304 -22.40 27.63 -1.39
CA MET A 304 -22.32 28.75 -2.34
C MET A 304 -20.90 29.01 -2.85
N GLN A 305 -19.87 28.87 -2.01
CA GLN A 305 -18.47 29.06 -2.41
C GLN A 305 -17.93 27.95 -3.32
N THR A 306 -18.49 26.74 -3.26
CA THR A 306 -18.05 25.62 -4.09
C THR A 306 -18.86 25.50 -5.37
N GLU A 307 -20.18 25.48 -5.28
CA GLU A 307 -21.06 25.14 -6.40
C GLU A 307 -21.17 26.28 -7.42
N ILE A 308 -21.25 27.52 -6.93
CA ILE A 308 -21.54 28.67 -7.78
C ILE A 308 -20.31 29.03 -8.62
N PRO A 309 -19.09 29.16 -8.06
CA PRO A 309 -17.88 29.33 -8.89
C PRO A 309 -17.67 28.18 -9.87
N ALA A 310 -17.89 26.92 -9.45
CA ALA A 310 -17.73 25.77 -10.33
C ALA A 310 -18.69 25.81 -11.54
N GLU A 311 -19.94 26.20 -11.33
CA GLU A 311 -20.91 26.35 -12.43
C GLU A 311 -20.61 27.59 -13.29
N PHE A 312 -20.11 28.69 -12.72
CA PHE A 312 -19.64 29.83 -13.51
C PHE A 312 -18.43 29.47 -14.37
N ASP A 313 -17.46 28.73 -13.84
CA ASP A 313 -16.33 28.19 -14.61
C ASP A 313 -16.78 27.18 -15.66
N ASN A 314 -17.84 26.41 -15.40
CA ASN A 314 -18.47 25.55 -16.40
C ASN A 314 -19.07 26.38 -17.55
N GLN A 315 -19.78 27.47 -17.25
CA GLN A 315 -20.30 28.38 -18.27
C GLN A 315 -19.17 29.09 -19.04
N ARG A 316 -18.08 29.49 -18.38
CA ARG A 316 -16.88 30.06 -19.01
C ARG A 316 -16.21 29.04 -19.94
N ARG A 317 -16.01 27.79 -19.49
CA ARG A 317 -15.47 26.72 -20.34
C ARG A 317 -16.36 26.43 -21.55
N LYS A 318 -17.69 26.44 -21.39
CA LYS A 318 -18.63 26.31 -22.52
C LYS A 318 -18.50 27.45 -23.52
N LEU A 319 -18.28 28.68 -23.04
CA LEU A 319 -17.99 29.85 -23.89
C LEU A 319 -16.66 29.70 -24.64
N GLU A 320 -15.61 29.21 -23.97
CA GLU A 320 -14.28 28.98 -24.56
C GLU A 320 -14.24 27.81 -25.55
N GLN A 321 -15.11 26.82 -25.36
CA GLN A 321 -15.27 25.67 -26.25
C GLN A 321 -15.99 26.01 -27.57
N LEU A 322 -16.60 27.19 -27.68
CA LEU A 322 -17.10 27.67 -28.96
C LEU A 322 -15.93 27.81 -29.93
N THR A 323 -15.97 27.07 -31.05
CA THR A 323 -14.83 26.98 -31.96
C THR A 323 -14.47 28.34 -32.59
N PRO A 324 -13.19 28.61 -32.90
CA PRO A 324 -12.76 29.87 -33.51
C PRO A 324 -13.45 30.19 -34.85
N GLU A 325 -13.91 29.15 -35.57
CA GLU A 325 -14.71 29.28 -36.80
C GLU A 325 -16.09 29.94 -36.55
N LEU A 326 -16.55 30.03 -35.30
CA LEU A 326 -17.92 30.47 -34.92
C LEU A 326 -18.02 31.93 -34.53
N ILE A 327 -16.90 32.50 -34.09
CA ILE A 327 -16.82 33.85 -33.54
C ILE A 327 -17.35 34.92 -34.50
N PRO A 328 -17.11 34.86 -35.84
CA PRO A 328 -17.55 35.93 -36.74
C PRO A 328 -19.06 36.01 -36.97
N LEU A 329 -19.81 34.90 -36.83
CA LEU A 329 -21.22 34.81 -37.23
C LEU A 329 -22.22 35.22 -36.13
N SER A 330 -21.76 35.28 -34.87
CA SER A 330 -22.57 35.58 -33.68
C SER A 330 -21.82 36.44 -32.64
N ALA A 331 -20.83 37.21 -33.09
CA ALA A 331 -19.96 38.05 -32.25
C ALA A 331 -20.73 38.91 -31.23
N ASP A 332 -21.85 39.51 -31.64
CA ASP A 332 -22.66 40.40 -30.77
C ASP A 332 -23.32 39.64 -29.62
N LEU A 333 -23.83 38.42 -29.87
CA LEU A 333 -24.45 37.56 -28.85
C LEU A 333 -23.41 36.99 -27.88
N ILE A 334 -22.24 36.60 -28.40
CA ILE A 334 -21.11 36.11 -27.59
C ILE A 334 -20.58 37.24 -26.69
N ASN A 335 -20.44 38.46 -27.21
CA ASN A 335 -20.03 39.62 -26.43
C ASN A 335 -21.07 39.97 -25.35
N LYS A 336 -22.37 39.85 -25.65
CA LYS A 336 -23.43 40.02 -24.65
C LYS A 336 -23.32 38.99 -23.52
N TRP A 337 -23.12 37.71 -23.85
CA TRP A 337 -22.92 36.66 -22.84
C TRP A 337 -21.68 36.91 -21.99
N ARG A 338 -20.56 37.29 -22.60
CA ARG A 338 -19.34 37.66 -21.87
C ARG A 338 -19.56 38.83 -20.90
N ASN A 339 -20.28 39.86 -21.33
CA ASN A 339 -20.57 41.02 -20.49
C ASN A 339 -21.51 40.68 -19.31
N GLU A 340 -22.56 39.89 -19.55
CA GLU A 340 -23.46 39.42 -18.48
C GLU A 340 -22.70 38.52 -17.49
N LEU A 341 -21.82 37.64 -17.97
CA LEU A 341 -21.00 36.75 -17.14
C LEU A 341 -20.03 37.53 -16.25
N ASN A 342 -19.30 38.50 -16.81
CA ASN A 342 -18.39 39.35 -16.04
C ASN A 342 -19.13 40.20 -14.98
N THR A 343 -20.34 40.67 -15.32
CA THR A 343 -21.16 41.46 -14.40
C THR A 343 -21.67 40.61 -13.23
N ALA A 344 -22.14 39.40 -13.52
CA ALA A 344 -22.60 38.45 -12.50
C ALA A 344 -21.44 37.99 -11.61
N GLU A 345 -20.28 37.65 -12.18
CA GLU A 345 -19.08 37.29 -11.44
C GLU A 345 -18.64 38.40 -10.48
N LYS A 346 -18.57 39.65 -10.95
CA LYS A 346 -18.25 40.80 -10.09
C LYS A 346 -19.25 40.96 -8.94
N THR A 347 -20.54 40.76 -9.21
CA THR A 347 -21.61 40.84 -8.22
C THR A 347 -21.49 39.73 -7.17
N ILE A 348 -21.19 38.51 -7.62
CA ILE A 348 -21.01 37.33 -6.76
C ILE A 348 -19.78 37.50 -5.87
N ILE A 349 -18.62 37.84 -6.44
CA ILE A 349 -17.39 38.05 -5.68
C ILE A 349 -17.59 39.15 -4.62
N THR A 350 -18.23 40.26 -4.99
CA THR A 350 -18.51 41.36 -4.06
C THR A 350 -19.47 40.93 -2.94
N SER A 351 -20.52 40.18 -3.28
CA SER A 351 -21.53 39.72 -2.31
C SER A 351 -20.98 38.64 -1.39
N LEU A 352 -20.23 37.66 -1.91
CA LEU A 352 -19.54 36.64 -1.12
C LEU A 352 -18.53 37.27 -0.17
N SER A 353 -17.72 38.24 -0.64
CA SER A 353 -16.78 38.97 0.23
C SER A 353 -17.50 39.72 1.35
N THR A 354 -18.65 40.33 1.05
CA THR A 354 -19.47 41.06 2.03
C THR A 354 -20.08 40.11 3.06
N LEU A 355 -20.66 38.98 2.61
CA LEU A 355 -21.23 37.95 3.49
C LEU A 355 -20.16 37.28 4.35
N ASN A 356 -18.98 36.96 3.79
CA ASN A 356 -17.87 36.40 4.55
C ASN A 356 -17.48 37.33 5.69
N THR A 357 -17.26 38.61 5.36
CA THR A 357 -16.92 39.64 6.37
C THR A 357 -17.98 39.71 7.48
N ARG A 358 -19.28 39.61 7.13
CA ARG A 358 -20.39 39.67 8.09
C ARG A 358 -20.47 38.41 8.96
N LEU A 359 -20.30 37.23 8.35
CA LEU A 359 -20.29 35.94 9.05
C LEU A 359 -19.14 35.87 10.04
N GLU A 360 -17.93 36.23 9.62
CA GLU A 360 -16.75 36.24 10.49
C GLU A 360 -16.88 37.27 11.62
N ALA A 361 -17.50 38.43 11.38
CA ALA A 361 -17.77 39.40 12.44
C ALA A 361 -18.70 38.83 13.53
N GLU A 362 -19.79 38.16 13.15
CA GLU A 362 -20.69 37.50 14.10
C GLU A 362 -20.02 36.30 14.79
N GLN A 363 -19.18 35.54 14.08
CA GLN A 363 -18.40 34.44 14.68
C GLN A 363 -17.39 34.96 15.73
N VAL A 364 -16.77 36.12 15.49
CA VAL A 364 -15.90 36.79 16.48
C VAL A 364 -16.73 37.24 17.68
N GLU A 365 -17.92 37.82 17.48
CA GLU A 365 -18.82 38.20 18.57
C GLU A 365 -19.29 36.99 19.40
N GLU A 366 -19.72 35.91 18.74
CA GLU A 366 -20.15 34.68 19.39
C GLU A 366 -18.99 34.01 20.15
N SER A 367 -17.81 33.90 19.54
CA SER A 367 -16.63 33.31 20.20
C SER A 367 -16.21 34.14 21.41
N THR A 368 -16.27 35.47 21.30
CA THR A 368 -16.05 36.39 22.42
C THR A 368 -17.06 36.17 23.55
N SER A 369 -18.35 35.98 23.24
CA SER A 369 -19.40 35.70 24.23
C SER A 369 -19.24 34.32 24.88
N ASN A 370 -18.90 33.29 24.08
CA ASN A 370 -18.67 31.94 24.58
C ASN A 370 -17.46 31.88 25.51
N LEU A 371 -16.40 32.63 25.20
CA LEU A 371 -15.23 32.78 26.07
C LEU A 371 -15.61 33.40 27.43
N GLU A 372 -16.51 34.39 27.47
CA GLU A 372 -17.01 34.94 28.74
C GLU A 372 -17.81 33.91 29.54
N ARG A 373 -18.73 33.19 28.89
CA ARG A 373 -19.50 32.13 29.54
C ARG A 373 -18.60 31.02 30.08
N PHE A 374 -17.58 30.64 29.32
CA PHE A 374 -16.57 29.66 29.73
C PHE A 374 -15.77 30.17 30.93
N SER A 375 -15.42 31.46 30.94
CA SER A 375 -14.75 32.10 32.07
C SER A 375 -15.60 32.04 33.34
N ASP A 376 -16.88 32.39 33.26
CA ASP A 376 -17.79 32.35 34.41
C ASP A 376 -18.04 30.93 34.92
N TYR A 377 -18.23 29.97 34.00
CA TYR A 377 -18.30 28.55 34.34
C TYR A 377 -17.05 28.08 35.09
N THR A 378 -15.87 28.40 34.55
CA THR A 378 -14.59 28.00 35.12
C THR A 378 -14.38 28.61 36.50
N ARG A 379 -14.67 29.91 36.68
CA ARG A 379 -14.62 30.57 38.01
C ARG A 379 -15.53 29.88 39.02
N LYS A 380 -16.76 29.55 38.64
CA LYS A 380 -17.72 28.82 39.50
C LYS A 380 -17.23 27.43 39.84
N LYS A 381 -16.63 26.73 38.87
CA LYS A 381 -16.05 25.39 39.07
C LYS A 381 -14.84 25.43 40.01
N ILE A 382 -13.94 26.40 39.85
CA ILE A 382 -12.81 26.64 40.76
C ILE A 382 -13.30 26.87 42.19
N SER A 383 -14.33 27.71 42.38
CA SER A 383 -14.94 27.93 43.70
C SER A 383 -15.48 26.64 44.31
N THR A 384 -16.20 25.82 43.52
CA THR A 384 -16.73 24.53 43.98
C THR A 384 -15.61 23.55 44.34
N LEU A 385 -14.50 23.59 43.61
CA LEU A 385 -13.33 22.75 43.89
C LEU A 385 -12.64 23.19 45.19
N SER A 386 -12.49 24.48 45.43
CA SER A 386 -11.95 25.01 46.69
C SER A 386 -12.79 24.53 47.89
N ASP A 387 -14.13 24.52 47.76
CA ASP A 387 -15.02 23.95 48.78
C ASP A 387 -14.78 22.44 49.01
N LEU A 388 -14.57 21.66 47.94
CA LEU A 388 -14.26 20.21 48.05
C LEU A 388 -12.91 19.96 48.73
N ILE A 389 -11.91 20.79 48.44
CA ILE A 389 -10.58 20.73 49.06
C ILE A 389 -10.70 21.05 50.55
N THR A 390 -11.43 22.10 50.91
CA THR A 390 -11.70 22.49 52.30
C THR A 390 -12.47 21.40 53.06
N GLN A 391 -13.40 20.70 52.40
CA GLN A 391 -14.11 19.53 52.94
C GLN A 391 -13.27 18.25 52.95
N GLU A 392 -11.98 18.34 52.60
CA GLU A 392 -11.03 17.23 52.59
C GLU A 392 -11.38 16.07 51.63
N LYS A 393 -12.21 16.33 50.61
CA LYS A 393 -12.60 15.35 49.58
C LYS A 393 -11.56 15.27 48.45
N PHE A 394 -10.29 15.09 48.82
CA PHE A 394 -9.14 15.25 47.92
C PHE A 394 -9.15 14.36 46.68
N THR A 395 -9.62 13.12 46.77
CA THR A 395 -9.67 12.22 45.59
C THR A 395 -10.61 12.75 44.50
N ASN A 396 -11.75 13.32 44.90
CA ASN A 396 -12.69 13.91 43.95
C ASN A 396 -12.14 15.25 43.43
N ALA A 397 -11.53 16.05 44.31
CA ALA A 397 -10.90 17.31 43.91
C ALA A 397 -9.75 17.09 42.90
N ASP A 398 -8.86 16.11 43.09
CA ASP A 398 -7.74 15.84 42.14
C ASP A 398 -8.25 15.48 40.75
N LYS A 399 -9.27 14.61 40.67
CA LYS A 399 -9.85 14.21 39.39
C LYS A 399 -10.48 15.39 38.67
N GLU A 400 -11.26 16.20 39.38
CA GLU A 400 -11.96 17.35 38.81
C GLU A 400 -11.00 18.50 38.48
N ILE A 401 -9.91 18.70 39.24
CA ILE A 401 -8.84 19.66 38.91
C ILE A 401 -8.20 19.31 37.56
N ARG A 402 -7.85 18.03 37.34
CA ARG A 402 -7.27 17.58 36.05
C ARG A 402 -8.26 17.70 34.89
N LEU A 403 -9.53 17.40 35.13
CA LEU A 403 -10.58 17.58 34.12
C LEU A 403 -10.71 19.05 33.74
N LEU A 404 -10.75 19.94 34.74
CA LEU A 404 -10.84 21.38 34.51
C LEU A 404 -9.59 21.92 33.79
N GLU A 405 -8.39 21.46 34.13
CA GLU A 405 -7.14 21.82 33.43
C GLU A 405 -7.21 21.48 31.94
N ASN A 406 -7.68 20.27 31.62
CA ASN A 406 -7.84 19.83 30.24
C ASN A 406 -8.96 20.60 29.50
N GLU A 407 -10.09 20.87 30.16
CA GLU A 407 -11.19 21.68 29.61
C GLU A 407 -10.71 23.10 29.27
N MET A 408 -9.95 23.73 30.19
CA MET A 408 -9.33 25.04 29.98
C MET A 408 -8.35 25.04 28.81
N GLN A 409 -7.40 24.11 28.81
CA GLN A 409 -6.40 24.02 27.74
C GLN A 409 -7.07 23.84 26.37
N THR A 410 -8.04 22.92 26.28
CA THR A 410 -8.77 22.63 25.04
C THR A 410 -9.53 23.85 24.53
N GLU A 411 -10.23 24.57 25.41
CA GLU A 411 -11.00 25.75 24.98
C GLU A 411 -10.06 26.91 24.60
N PHE A 412 -8.96 27.15 25.32
CA PHE A 412 -8.00 28.19 24.93
C PHE A 412 -7.31 27.88 23.61
N GLU A 413 -6.86 26.64 23.38
CA GLU A 413 -6.30 26.21 22.10
C GLU A 413 -7.28 26.42 20.94
N LYS A 414 -8.55 26.03 21.12
CA LYS A 414 -9.62 26.23 20.14
C LYS A 414 -9.86 27.71 19.84
N GLN A 415 -9.79 28.60 20.84
CA GLN A 415 -9.95 30.04 20.64
C GLN A 415 -8.73 30.63 19.89
N HIS A 416 -7.51 30.26 20.29
CA HIS A 416 -6.26 30.65 19.59
C HIS A 416 -6.25 30.17 18.14
N GLU A 417 -6.66 28.93 17.88
CA GLU A 417 -6.76 28.37 16.53
C GLU A 417 -7.74 29.16 15.66
N ARG A 418 -8.95 29.43 16.17
CA ARG A 418 -9.94 30.23 15.44
C ARG A 418 -9.45 31.64 15.15
N ILE A 419 -8.82 32.30 16.12
CA ILE A 419 -8.20 33.60 15.94
C ILE A 419 -7.14 33.55 14.83
N SER A 420 -6.30 32.51 14.81
CA SER A 420 -5.28 32.31 13.79
C SER A 420 -5.89 32.09 12.40
N GLN A 421 -6.91 31.24 12.29
CA GLN A 421 -7.61 30.96 11.03
C GLN A 421 -8.21 32.23 10.42
N ILE A 422 -8.90 33.05 11.24
CA ILE A 422 -9.46 34.33 10.77
C ILE A 422 -8.36 35.33 10.43
N SER A 423 -7.26 35.38 11.22
CA SER A 423 -6.14 36.30 10.98
C SER A 423 -5.37 36.00 9.68
N GLN A 424 -5.35 34.75 9.21
CA GLN A 424 -4.68 34.35 7.96
C GLN A 424 -5.45 34.79 6.70
N ASN A 425 -6.73 35.16 6.82
CA ASN A 425 -7.52 35.67 5.69
C ASN A 425 -7.29 37.18 5.50
N GLU A 426 -6.27 37.56 4.71
CA GLU A 426 -5.81 38.96 4.52
C GLU A 426 -6.96 39.96 4.24
N THR A 427 -7.92 39.57 3.40
CA THR A 427 -9.08 40.38 3.02
C THR A 427 -9.96 40.74 4.22
N VAL A 428 -10.12 39.80 5.14
CA VAL A 428 -10.99 39.90 6.31
C VAL A 428 -10.25 40.59 7.44
N THR A 429 -8.99 40.23 7.63
CA THR A 429 -8.11 40.81 8.64
C THR A 429 -8.06 42.33 8.51
N SER A 430 -8.02 42.89 7.29
CA SER A 430 -8.03 44.35 7.11
C SER A 430 -9.30 45.04 7.64
N LYS A 431 -10.48 44.38 7.57
CA LYS A 431 -11.77 44.94 8.00
C LYS A 431 -12.10 44.65 9.46
N LEU A 432 -11.68 43.47 9.96
CA LEU A 432 -11.97 43.01 11.33
C LEU A 432 -10.78 43.14 12.29
N SER A 433 -9.65 43.72 11.87
CA SER A 433 -8.42 43.83 12.67
C SER A 433 -8.66 44.32 14.10
N ASN A 434 -9.47 45.37 14.26
CA ASN A 434 -9.79 45.92 15.59
C ASN A 434 -10.60 44.95 16.47
N GLN A 435 -11.52 44.17 15.89
CA GLN A 435 -12.32 43.20 16.64
C GLN A 435 -11.49 41.97 17.02
N ILE A 436 -10.68 41.46 16.09
CA ILE A 436 -9.76 40.34 16.33
C ILE A 436 -8.74 40.72 17.42
N THR A 437 -8.20 41.95 17.37
CA THR A 437 -7.26 42.45 18.39
C THR A 437 -7.93 42.51 19.76
N LYS A 438 -9.14 43.07 19.86
CA LYS A 438 -9.92 43.07 21.11
C LYS A 438 -10.21 41.66 21.63
N TRP A 439 -10.51 40.71 20.75
CA TRP A 439 -10.74 39.31 21.12
C TRP A 439 -9.45 38.66 21.65
N LYS A 440 -8.31 38.87 20.99
CA LYS A 440 -6.98 38.43 21.47
C LYS A 440 -6.66 38.97 22.85
N GLU A 441 -6.74 40.29 23.04
CA GLU A 441 -6.49 40.95 24.33
C GLU A 441 -7.39 40.41 25.44
N LYS A 442 -8.66 40.13 25.11
CA LYS A 442 -9.63 39.58 26.06
C LYS A 442 -9.35 38.11 26.39
N LEU A 443 -8.95 37.31 25.40
CA LEU A 443 -8.52 35.93 25.58
C LEU A 443 -7.31 35.87 26.51
N GLU A 444 -6.26 36.64 26.21
CA GLU A 444 -5.05 36.71 27.04
C GLU A 444 -5.36 37.13 28.48
N LYS A 445 -6.26 38.11 28.66
CA LYS A 445 -6.70 38.55 30.00
C LYS A 445 -7.43 37.43 30.75
N ILE A 446 -8.42 36.78 30.12
CA ILE A 446 -9.21 35.71 30.74
C ILE A 446 -8.32 34.49 31.04
N GLU A 447 -7.45 34.11 30.12
CA GLU A 447 -6.47 33.04 30.28
C GLU A 447 -5.57 33.33 31.48
N THR A 448 -5.02 34.54 31.59
CA THR A 448 -4.19 34.95 32.73
C THR A 448 -4.97 34.91 34.06
N GLU A 449 -6.19 35.45 34.12
CA GLU A 449 -7.02 35.46 35.33
C GLU A 449 -7.38 34.04 35.80
N ILE A 450 -7.77 33.17 34.87
CA ILE A 450 -8.12 31.78 35.17
C ILE A 450 -6.86 31.02 35.58
N GLN A 451 -5.74 31.18 34.87
CA GLN A 451 -4.50 30.49 35.20
C GLN A 451 -3.97 30.89 36.59
N ASN A 452 -4.08 32.16 36.97
CA ASN A 452 -3.75 32.63 38.32
C ASN A 452 -4.68 31.99 39.37
N SER A 453 -5.99 31.95 39.09
CA SER A 453 -6.98 31.34 40.00
C SER A 453 -6.76 29.83 40.16
N PHE A 454 -6.43 29.15 39.07
CA PHE A 454 -6.14 27.73 39.05
C PHE A 454 -4.83 27.40 39.75
N THR A 455 -3.79 28.22 39.59
CA THR A 455 -2.52 28.11 40.32
C THR A 455 -2.73 28.29 41.83
N SER A 456 -3.59 29.23 42.23
CA SER A 456 -4.00 29.42 43.63
C SER A 456 -4.71 28.17 44.17
N LEU A 457 -5.67 27.62 43.43
CA LEU A 457 -6.38 26.39 43.78
C LEU A 457 -5.43 25.19 43.91
N GLN A 458 -4.48 25.03 42.98
CA GLN A 458 -3.46 23.98 43.06
C GLN A 458 -2.57 24.15 44.31
N SER A 459 -2.20 25.39 44.63
CA SER A 459 -1.41 25.71 45.83
C SER A 459 -2.18 25.37 47.11
N GLU A 460 -3.48 25.71 47.16
CA GLU A 460 -4.38 25.37 48.26
C GLU A 460 -4.52 23.84 48.41
N TYR A 461 -4.74 23.13 47.29
CA TYR A 461 -4.79 21.66 47.27
C TYR A 461 -3.50 21.06 47.82
N ILE A 462 -2.34 21.51 47.34
CA ILE A 462 -1.04 21.04 47.81
C ILE A 462 -0.90 21.31 49.31
N GLN A 463 -1.18 22.53 49.77
CA GLN A 463 -1.03 22.91 51.17
C GLN A 463 -1.88 22.04 52.11
N LEU A 464 -3.14 21.77 51.75
CA LEU A 464 -4.06 20.99 52.59
C LEU A 464 -3.88 19.47 52.45
N TYR A 465 -3.49 18.98 51.28
CA TYR A 465 -3.29 17.55 51.03
C TYR A 465 -1.93 17.05 51.53
N THR A 466 -0.89 17.88 51.45
CA THR A 466 0.50 17.50 51.80
C THR A 466 0.60 16.82 53.17
N PRO A 467 0.06 17.37 54.27
CA PRO A 467 0.19 16.74 55.59
C PRO A 467 -0.42 15.33 55.64
N LYS A 468 -1.54 15.10 54.95
CA LYS A 468 -2.19 13.78 54.88
C LYS A 468 -1.38 12.78 54.08
N LEU A 469 -0.78 13.23 52.98
CA LEU A 469 0.10 12.42 52.15
C LEU A 469 1.37 12.05 52.92
N LEU A 470 2.03 13.01 53.58
CA LEU A 470 3.21 12.77 54.41
C LEU A 470 2.92 11.74 55.51
N ASN A 471 1.77 11.85 56.19
CA ASN A 471 1.34 10.87 57.19
C ASN A 471 1.08 9.46 56.63
N LYS A 472 0.68 9.33 55.36
CA LYS A 472 0.55 8.02 54.69
C LYS A 472 1.93 7.46 54.32
N ILE A 473 2.82 8.29 53.78
CA ILE A 473 4.20 7.92 53.44
C ILE A 473 4.95 7.49 54.70
N ASP A 474 4.80 8.20 55.82
CA ASP A 474 5.40 7.84 57.11
C ASP A 474 4.96 6.46 57.60
N ARG A 475 3.65 6.17 57.54
CA ARG A 475 3.12 4.85 57.91
C ARG A 475 3.68 3.76 57.01
N PHE A 476 3.79 4.02 55.71
CA PHE A 476 4.36 3.09 54.74
C PHE A 476 5.86 2.84 55.00
N ILE A 477 6.64 3.90 55.26
CA ILE A 477 8.06 3.79 55.63
C ILE A 477 8.21 2.96 56.90
N LYS A 478 7.45 3.28 57.96
CA LYS A 478 7.49 2.56 59.23
C LYS A 478 7.17 1.07 59.07
N GLN A 479 6.14 0.73 58.30
CA GLN A 479 5.79 -0.66 58.01
C GLN A 479 6.92 -1.42 57.31
N ASN A 480 7.60 -0.81 56.34
CA ASN A 480 8.72 -1.43 55.64
C ASN A 480 9.94 -1.60 56.56
N ILE A 481 10.26 -0.62 57.39
CA ILE A 481 11.33 -0.74 58.40
C ILE A 481 11.02 -1.85 59.41
N ASP A 482 9.78 -1.92 59.91
CA ASP A 482 9.37 -2.97 60.85
C ASP A 482 9.48 -4.37 60.23
N LEU A 483 9.13 -4.51 58.94
CA LEU A 483 9.30 -5.77 58.20
C LEU A 483 10.79 -6.14 58.04
N LEU A 484 11.65 -5.19 57.69
CA LEU A 484 13.09 -5.44 57.56
C LEU A 484 13.71 -5.83 58.90
N ASN A 485 13.32 -5.18 60.00
CA ASN A 485 13.79 -5.55 61.34
C ASN A 485 13.37 -6.97 61.72
N LYS A 486 12.10 -7.33 61.49
CA LYS A 486 11.62 -8.71 61.74
C LYS A 486 12.36 -9.75 60.90
N LEU A 487 12.70 -9.42 59.66
CA LEU A 487 13.49 -10.29 58.79
C LEU A 487 14.90 -10.50 59.35
N ILE A 488 15.54 -9.44 59.84
CA ILE A 488 16.85 -9.52 60.51
C ILE A 488 16.75 -10.34 61.80
N ASP A 489 15.70 -10.15 62.61
CA ASP A 489 15.49 -10.93 63.83
C ASP A 489 15.35 -12.43 63.53
N TYR A 490 14.58 -12.77 62.49
CA TYR A 490 14.39 -14.14 62.03
C TYR A 490 15.72 -14.75 61.53
N TYR A 491 16.46 -14.01 60.71
CA TYR A 491 17.79 -14.42 60.27
C TYR A 491 18.73 -14.63 61.45
N GLN A 492 18.72 -13.71 62.41
CA GLN A 492 19.55 -13.80 63.60
C GLN A 492 19.28 -15.06 64.41
N MET A 493 18.01 -15.38 64.64
CA MET A 493 17.61 -16.61 65.30
C MET A 493 18.08 -17.85 64.53
N HIS A 494 17.86 -17.89 63.21
CA HIS A 494 18.23 -19.04 62.39
C HIS A 494 19.75 -19.24 62.33
N ALA A 495 20.48 -18.15 62.14
CA ALA A 495 21.93 -18.11 62.12
C ALA A 495 22.54 -18.65 63.42
N MET A 496 22.01 -18.21 64.57
CA MET A 496 22.49 -18.67 65.87
C MET A 496 22.19 -20.16 66.10
N ASN A 497 21.04 -20.66 65.64
CA ASN A 497 20.74 -22.09 65.70
C ASN A 497 21.71 -22.91 64.85
N GLN A 498 22.06 -22.45 63.65
CA GLN A 498 23.01 -23.12 62.78
C GLN A 498 24.44 -23.07 63.33
N LEU A 499 24.85 -21.92 63.88
CA LEU A 499 26.13 -21.76 64.56
C LEU A 499 26.25 -22.72 65.75
N LYS A 500 25.20 -22.85 66.56
CA LYS A 500 25.14 -23.81 67.67
C LYS A 500 25.37 -25.25 67.18
N SER A 501 24.68 -25.66 66.12
CA SER A 501 24.89 -26.99 65.51
C SER A 501 26.32 -27.17 64.99
N TYR A 502 26.89 -26.14 64.36
CA TYR A 502 28.25 -26.20 63.80
C TYR A 502 29.35 -26.26 64.85
N LEU A 503 29.18 -25.57 65.99
CA LEU A 503 30.08 -25.73 67.14
C LEU A 503 30.10 -27.18 67.62
N THR A 504 28.95 -27.86 67.61
CA THR A 504 28.84 -29.27 68.01
C THR A 504 29.22 -30.28 66.92
N SER A 505 29.14 -29.94 65.64
CA SER A 505 29.42 -30.84 64.51
C SER A 505 29.87 -30.01 63.29
N PRO A 506 31.18 -29.99 62.98
CA PRO A 506 31.70 -29.20 61.86
C PRO A 506 31.14 -29.67 60.52
N THR A 507 30.65 -28.72 59.72
CA THR A 507 30.32 -28.93 58.31
C THR A 507 30.75 -27.73 57.48
N ASP A 508 31.50 -27.94 56.40
CA ASP A 508 31.97 -26.86 55.51
C ASP A 508 30.82 -26.05 54.86
N THR A 509 29.60 -26.57 54.92
CA THR A 509 28.38 -25.95 54.40
C THR A 509 27.92 -24.70 55.14
N ILE A 510 28.42 -24.40 56.35
CA ILE A 510 27.92 -23.26 57.13
C ILE A 510 28.26 -21.90 56.50
N HIS A 511 29.44 -21.75 55.92
CA HIS A 511 29.84 -20.51 55.24
C HIS A 511 28.93 -20.23 54.03
N GLN A 512 28.66 -21.26 53.24
CA GLN A 512 27.77 -21.16 52.08
C GLN A 512 26.34 -20.77 52.49
N ILE A 513 25.80 -21.39 53.54
CA ILE A 513 24.48 -21.04 54.07
C ILE A 513 24.42 -19.57 54.49
N PHE A 514 25.46 -19.06 55.17
CA PHE A 514 25.50 -17.66 55.58
C PHE A 514 25.63 -16.69 54.42
N ASP A 515 26.43 -17.02 53.41
CA ASP A 515 26.56 -16.21 52.20
C ASP A 515 25.26 -16.15 51.40
N ASP A 516 24.55 -17.27 51.27
CA ASP A 516 23.26 -17.34 50.59
C ASP A 516 22.20 -16.48 51.32
N GLN A 517 22.11 -16.62 52.64
CA GLN A 517 21.18 -15.83 53.44
C GLN A 517 21.52 -14.33 53.44
N LYS A 518 22.82 -13.99 53.46
CA LYS A 518 23.30 -12.61 53.31
C LYS A 518 22.86 -12.01 51.98
N LYS A 519 22.98 -12.77 50.90
CA LYS A 519 22.52 -12.35 49.57
C LYS A 519 21.02 -12.10 49.56
N THR A 520 20.22 -12.97 50.18
CA THR A 520 18.76 -12.79 50.30
C THR A 520 18.39 -11.51 51.04
N ILE A 521 19.01 -11.24 52.19
CA ILE A 521 18.68 -10.05 53.01
C ILE A 521 19.11 -8.76 52.30
N ASN A 522 20.30 -8.74 51.70
CA ASN A 522 20.76 -7.59 50.92
C ASN A 522 19.81 -7.31 49.73
N GLN A 523 19.32 -8.36 49.07
CA GLN A 523 18.35 -8.23 48.00
C GLN A 523 17.02 -7.64 48.50
N GLU A 524 16.50 -8.11 49.63
CA GLU A 524 15.24 -7.59 50.19
C GLU A 524 15.38 -6.14 50.65
N ILE A 525 16.50 -5.78 51.30
CA ILE A 525 16.83 -4.39 51.65
C ILE A 525 16.82 -3.50 50.40
N LYS A 526 17.47 -3.94 49.32
CA LYS A 526 17.48 -3.22 48.04
C LYS A 526 16.08 -3.08 47.47
N THR A 527 15.30 -4.16 47.40
CA THR A 527 13.94 -4.15 46.88
C THR A 527 13.02 -3.20 47.65
N LYS A 528 13.12 -3.12 48.99
CA LYS A 528 12.34 -2.14 49.76
C LYS A 528 12.81 -0.70 49.52
N ALA A 529 14.11 -0.48 49.37
CA ALA A 529 14.65 0.83 49.01
C ALA A 529 14.11 1.30 47.66
N ASP A 530 14.12 0.43 46.66
CA ASP A 530 13.60 0.74 45.32
C ASP A 530 12.10 1.07 45.37
N HIS A 531 11.30 0.30 46.12
CA HIS A 531 9.86 0.55 46.28
C HIS A 531 9.58 1.92 46.92
N ILE A 532 10.35 2.32 47.93
CA ILE A 532 10.19 3.63 48.58
C ILE A 532 10.65 4.76 47.66
N GLN A 533 11.70 4.56 46.85
CA GLN A 533 12.09 5.55 45.83
C GLN A 533 10.98 5.75 44.79
N LEU A 534 10.28 4.70 44.38
CA LEU A 534 9.11 4.82 43.50
C LEU A 534 7.98 5.64 44.14
N VAL A 535 7.74 5.46 45.44
CA VAL A 535 6.77 6.28 46.18
C VAL A 535 7.21 7.74 46.20
N PHE A 536 8.48 8.04 46.45
CA PHE A 536 8.98 9.42 46.42
C PHE A 536 8.92 10.04 45.01
N ALA A 537 9.25 9.29 43.96
CA ALA A 537 9.13 9.77 42.58
C ALA A 537 7.67 10.09 42.21
N ARG A 538 6.72 9.26 42.63
CA ARG A 538 5.28 9.49 42.41
C ARG A 538 4.78 10.80 43.04
N TYR A 539 5.46 11.28 44.08
CA TYR A 539 5.05 12.45 44.86
C TYR A 539 6.13 13.56 44.85
N GLU A 540 6.96 13.63 43.80
CA GLU A 540 8.08 14.59 43.70
C GLU A 540 7.65 16.06 43.81
N LYS A 541 6.42 16.39 43.42
CA LYS A 541 5.85 17.74 43.52
C LYS A 541 5.56 18.19 44.97
N TYR A 542 5.72 17.30 45.96
CA TYR A 542 5.47 17.58 47.37
C TYR A 542 6.79 17.74 48.14
N PRO A 543 6.85 18.54 49.23
CA PRO A 543 8.06 18.74 50.02
C PRO A 543 8.41 17.46 50.81
N LEU A 544 9.13 16.54 50.19
CA LEU A 544 9.45 15.22 50.72
C LEU A 544 10.84 15.09 51.33
N ASP A 545 11.66 16.14 51.32
CA ASP A 545 13.09 16.04 51.63
C ASP A 545 13.36 15.53 53.05
N GLU A 546 12.58 16.02 54.04
CA GLU A 546 12.66 15.52 55.41
C GLU A 546 12.33 14.01 55.50
N LYS A 547 11.35 13.54 54.72
CA LYS A 547 10.95 12.12 54.70
C LYS A 547 11.95 11.24 53.97
N LYS A 548 12.55 11.74 52.89
CA LYS A 548 13.68 11.09 52.20
C LYS A 548 14.86 10.92 53.15
N GLN A 549 15.19 11.96 53.92
CA GLN A 549 16.27 11.91 54.92
C GLN A 549 15.93 10.95 56.07
N GLN A 550 14.70 10.99 56.59
CA GLN A 550 14.24 10.07 57.63
C GLN A 550 14.34 8.61 57.17
N TRP A 551 13.88 8.28 55.94
CA TRP A 551 14.03 6.96 55.35
C TRP A 551 15.49 6.55 55.23
N ALA A 552 16.35 7.41 54.68
CA ALA A 552 17.77 7.12 54.50
C ALA A 552 18.46 6.80 55.84
N ASN A 553 18.14 7.57 56.90
CA ASN A 553 18.66 7.35 58.24
C ASN A 553 18.19 6.02 58.83
N GLN A 554 16.89 5.70 58.71
CA GLN A 554 16.33 4.45 59.24
C GLN A 554 16.86 3.23 58.47
N LEU A 555 16.95 3.31 57.14
CA LEU A 555 17.52 2.26 56.30
C LEU A 555 18.99 2.01 56.65
N LYS A 556 19.77 3.08 56.83
CA LYS A 556 21.17 2.98 57.26
C LYS A 556 21.30 2.32 58.64
N ALA A 557 20.39 2.61 59.57
CA ALA A 557 20.37 1.95 60.88
C ALA A 557 20.10 0.43 60.76
N VAL A 558 19.16 0.03 59.90
CA VAL A 558 18.86 -1.38 59.60
C VAL A 558 20.07 -2.08 58.96
N GLN A 559 20.72 -1.44 57.99
CA GLN A 559 21.94 -1.96 57.35
C GLN A 559 23.10 -2.11 58.34
N ASN A 560 23.33 -1.12 59.20
CA ASN A 560 24.36 -1.19 60.23
C ASN A 560 24.09 -2.32 61.22
N ARG A 561 22.82 -2.48 61.65
CA ARG A 561 22.42 -3.58 62.52
C ARG A 561 22.71 -4.95 61.89
N PHE A 562 22.36 -5.12 60.61
CA PHE A 562 22.64 -6.34 59.86
C PHE A 562 24.14 -6.61 59.72
N ASN A 563 24.94 -5.60 59.33
CA ASN A 563 26.38 -5.72 59.17
C ASN A 563 27.07 -6.08 60.50
N ASN A 564 26.72 -5.41 61.60
CA ASN A 564 27.26 -5.70 62.93
C ASN A 564 26.98 -7.14 63.34
N PHE A 565 25.76 -7.62 63.07
CA PHE A 565 25.37 -9.00 63.35
C PHE A 565 26.18 -10.00 62.51
N GLN A 566 26.35 -9.72 61.21
CA GLN A 566 27.14 -10.56 60.31
C GLN A 566 28.60 -10.65 60.75
N THR A 567 29.23 -9.51 61.10
CA THR A 567 30.60 -9.48 61.63
C THR A 567 30.71 -10.33 62.90
N LYS A 568 29.73 -10.24 63.80
CA LYS A 568 29.70 -11.02 65.04
C LYS A 568 29.58 -12.53 64.80
N ILE A 569 28.79 -12.96 63.81
CA ILE A 569 28.72 -14.39 63.47
C ILE A 569 30.05 -14.87 62.89
N LEU A 570 30.61 -14.13 61.93
CA LEU A 570 31.84 -14.53 61.26
C LEU A 570 33.00 -14.66 62.25
N SER A 571 33.13 -13.72 63.20
CA SER A 571 34.13 -13.83 64.26
C SER A 571 33.93 -15.09 65.12
N LEU A 572 32.69 -15.45 65.47
CA LEU A 572 32.41 -16.68 66.23
C LEU A 572 32.70 -17.97 65.45
N ILE A 573 32.54 -17.95 64.12
CA ILE A 573 32.89 -19.08 63.26
C ILE A 573 34.41 -19.23 63.20
N GLU A 574 35.14 -18.13 62.99
CA GLU A 574 36.60 -18.10 62.92
C GLU A 574 37.24 -18.52 64.26
N GLU A 575 36.65 -18.09 65.39
CA GLU A 575 37.11 -18.43 66.73
C GLU A 575 36.68 -19.83 67.20
N ARG A 576 36.00 -20.63 66.37
CA ARG A 576 35.39 -21.91 66.77
C ARG A 576 36.33 -22.87 67.50
N GLU A 577 37.54 -23.07 67.00
CA GLU A 577 38.50 -24.00 67.61
C GLU A 577 38.88 -23.52 69.02
N GLN A 578 39.12 -22.22 69.16
CA GLN A 578 39.41 -21.59 70.43
C GLN A 578 38.20 -21.69 71.39
N ILE A 579 36.98 -21.43 70.90
CA ILE A 579 35.75 -21.55 71.69
C ILE A 579 35.56 -22.98 72.19
N ASN A 580 35.73 -23.99 71.33
CA ASN A 580 35.61 -25.39 71.71
C ASN A 580 36.67 -25.78 72.74
N HIS A 581 37.92 -25.34 72.56
CA HIS A 581 38.99 -25.57 73.52
C HIS A 581 38.68 -24.97 74.90
N ILE A 582 38.18 -23.72 74.93
CA ILE A 582 37.75 -23.04 76.16
C ILE A 582 36.62 -23.81 76.85
N LEU A 583 35.60 -24.24 76.08
CA LEU A 583 34.47 -24.99 76.62
C LEU A 583 34.90 -26.36 77.12
N ASP A 584 35.75 -27.08 76.40
CA ASP A 584 36.29 -28.37 76.83
C ASP A 584 37.03 -28.22 78.16
N LYS A 585 37.89 -27.20 78.27
CA LYS A 585 38.63 -26.93 79.50
C LYS A 585 37.72 -26.51 80.65
N TYR A 586 36.68 -25.71 80.38
CA TYR A 586 35.65 -25.40 81.36
C TYR A 586 35.03 -26.68 81.91
N TYR A 587 34.56 -27.60 81.06
CA TYR A 587 33.91 -28.82 81.53
C TYR A 587 34.88 -29.79 82.22
N GLU A 588 36.17 -29.78 81.87
CA GLU A 588 37.22 -30.51 82.60
C GLU A 588 37.37 -30.02 84.04
N LEU A 589 37.39 -28.70 84.24
CA LEU A 589 37.49 -28.07 85.55
C LEU A 589 36.19 -28.19 86.36
N ALA A 590 35.05 -28.31 85.68
CA ALA A 590 33.73 -28.33 86.31
C ALA A 590 33.39 -29.74 86.83
N GLN A 591 33.97 -30.12 87.97
CA GLN A 591 33.68 -31.43 88.56
C GLN A 591 32.22 -31.56 89.07
N PRO A 592 31.57 -32.74 88.95
CA PRO A 592 30.16 -32.93 89.29
C PRO A 592 29.77 -32.61 90.74
N ALA A 593 30.74 -32.62 91.66
CA ALA A 593 30.49 -32.47 93.09
C ALA A 593 30.11 -31.04 93.54
N TYR A 594 30.36 -30.01 92.71
CA TYR A 594 30.26 -28.59 93.11
C TYR A 594 29.32 -27.73 92.24
N GLY A 595 28.36 -28.34 91.52
CA GLY A 595 27.31 -27.59 90.83
C GLY A 595 27.77 -26.79 89.60
N TYR A 596 28.81 -27.27 88.90
CA TYR A 596 29.35 -26.67 87.66
C TYR A 596 29.72 -25.18 87.76
N LYS A 597 30.15 -24.69 88.92
CA LYS A 597 30.58 -23.29 89.11
C LYS A 597 32.09 -23.15 88.97
N ILE A 598 32.57 -22.31 88.04
CA ILE A 598 34.01 -22.03 87.86
C ILE A 598 34.27 -20.52 87.89
N PRO A 599 35.15 -20.02 88.78
CA PRO A 599 35.67 -18.66 88.68
C PRO A 599 36.40 -18.45 87.34
N ILE A 600 36.07 -17.37 86.60
CA ILE A 600 36.67 -17.04 85.30
C ILE A 600 38.20 -16.97 85.41
N GLN A 601 38.71 -16.47 86.53
CA GLN A 601 40.15 -16.41 86.82
C GLN A 601 40.82 -17.79 86.69
N ASN A 602 40.21 -18.84 87.24
CA ASN A 602 40.76 -20.20 87.19
C ASN A 602 40.77 -20.73 85.76
N LEU A 603 39.74 -20.42 84.97
CA LEU A 603 39.69 -20.80 83.57
C LEU A 603 40.71 -20.02 82.73
N SER A 604 40.86 -18.72 83.00
CA SER A 604 41.85 -17.82 82.39
C SER A 604 43.27 -18.33 82.57
N GLU A 605 43.64 -18.70 83.79
CA GLU A 605 44.95 -19.29 84.12
C GLU A 605 45.16 -20.64 83.44
N ALA A 606 44.09 -21.43 83.27
CA ALA A 606 44.18 -22.77 82.70
C ALA A 606 44.40 -22.80 81.18
N ILE A 607 44.02 -21.73 80.46
CA ILE A 607 44.10 -21.64 78.99
C ILE A 607 44.86 -20.42 78.47
N ASP A 608 45.46 -19.64 79.37
CA ASP A 608 46.25 -18.44 79.07
C ASP A 608 45.49 -17.40 78.22
N ILE A 609 44.22 -17.14 78.57
CA ILE A 609 43.39 -16.10 77.92
C ILE A 609 42.97 -15.08 78.97
N PRO A 610 43.14 -13.75 78.73
CA PRO A 610 42.75 -12.72 79.70
C PRO A 610 41.28 -12.83 80.13
N VAL A 611 41.04 -12.61 81.44
CA VAL A 611 39.71 -12.67 82.06
C VAL A 611 38.67 -11.85 81.29
N ASP A 612 38.99 -10.60 80.91
CA ASP A 612 38.06 -9.73 80.18
C ASP A 612 37.66 -10.32 78.82
N LYS A 613 38.59 -11.00 78.14
CA LYS A 613 38.31 -11.64 76.85
C LYS A 613 37.41 -12.86 77.04
N LEU A 614 37.65 -13.67 78.08
CA LEU A 614 36.79 -14.81 78.40
C LEU A 614 35.40 -14.37 78.86
N GLU A 615 35.31 -13.35 79.71
CA GLU A 615 34.04 -12.81 80.16
C GLU A 615 33.21 -12.33 78.96
N ASN A 616 33.79 -11.50 78.09
CA ASN A 616 33.10 -11.03 76.88
C ASN A 616 32.66 -12.19 75.98
N LEU A 617 33.53 -13.20 75.80
CA LEU A 617 33.17 -14.39 75.02
C LEU A 617 32.00 -15.16 75.64
N PHE A 618 32.03 -15.44 76.95
CA PHE A 618 30.95 -16.16 77.61
C PHE A 618 29.65 -15.34 77.64
N VAL A 619 29.71 -14.03 77.88
CA VAL A 619 28.55 -13.13 77.77
C VAL A 619 27.97 -13.22 76.36
N ASP A 620 28.81 -13.20 75.33
CA ASP A 620 28.36 -13.33 73.95
C ASP A 620 27.74 -14.70 73.67
N LEU A 621 28.38 -15.81 74.06
CA LEU A 621 27.86 -17.15 73.84
C LEU A 621 26.53 -17.39 74.59
N ILE A 622 26.39 -16.88 75.82
CA ILE A 622 25.19 -17.04 76.66
C ILE A 622 24.05 -16.13 76.17
N SER A 623 24.34 -14.84 75.93
CA SER A 623 23.35 -13.86 75.48
C SER A 623 22.75 -14.23 74.11
N ASN A 624 23.56 -14.83 73.24
CA ASN A 624 23.12 -15.34 71.94
C ASN A 624 22.54 -16.76 72.00
N LYS A 625 22.39 -17.34 73.21
CA LYS A 625 21.81 -18.67 73.46
C LYS A 625 22.54 -19.82 72.74
N ILE A 626 23.81 -19.60 72.42
CA ILE A 626 24.69 -20.63 71.83
C ILE A 626 24.94 -21.71 72.88
N ILE A 627 25.24 -21.29 74.10
CA ILE A 627 25.32 -22.14 75.29
C ILE A 627 24.30 -21.68 76.33
N SER A 628 23.88 -22.58 77.21
CA SER A 628 23.00 -22.26 78.34
C SER A 628 23.85 -22.08 79.59
N GLY A 629 23.74 -20.92 80.24
CA GLY A 629 24.46 -20.64 81.48
C GLY A 629 24.20 -19.23 81.99
N GLU A 630 24.87 -18.87 83.07
CA GLU A 630 24.91 -17.53 83.65
C GLU A 630 26.33 -17.19 84.09
N ILE A 631 26.63 -15.89 84.13
CA ILE A 631 27.87 -15.37 84.71
C ILE A 631 27.44 -14.46 85.85
N ASP A 632 27.93 -14.74 87.05
CA ASP A 632 27.78 -13.81 88.17
C ASP A 632 28.72 -12.62 87.91
N PRO A 633 28.19 -11.40 87.65
CA PRO A 633 29.01 -10.25 87.30
C PRO A 633 29.87 -9.76 88.47
N VAL A 634 29.51 -10.11 89.71
CA VAL A 634 30.20 -9.68 90.93
C VAL A 634 31.32 -10.66 91.27
N THR A 635 31.00 -11.96 91.32
CA THR A 635 31.98 -12.98 91.70
C THR A 635 32.80 -13.50 90.51
N LYS A 636 32.43 -13.10 89.28
CA LYS A 636 33.04 -13.54 88.02
C LYS A 636 33.07 -15.07 87.94
N VAL A 637 32.00 -15.71 88.40
CA VAL A 637 31.82 -17.17 88.36
C VAL A 637 30.89 -17.50 87.20
N ILE A 638 31.35 -18.39 86.32
CA ILE A 638 30.54 -18.95 85.24
C ILE A 638 29.82 -20.20 85.76
N VAL A 639 28.56 -20.35 85.39
CA VAL A 639 27.75 -21.55 85.59
C VAL A 639 27.13 -21.95 84.26
N LEU A 640 27.67 -22.99 83.63
CA LEU A 640 27.11 -23.58 82.41
C LEU A 640 26.25 -24.80 82.71
N ALA A 641 25.21 -25.00 81.90
CA ALA A 641 24.43 -26.23 81.91
C ALA A 641 25.31 -27.44 81.53
N PRO A 642 25.06 -28.65 82.06
CA PRO A 642 25.86 -29.84 81.76
C PRO A 642 25.89 -30.12 80.25
N ARG A 643 27.09 -30.37 79.71
CA ARG A 643 27.22 -30.84 78.32
C ARG A 643 26.72 -32.29 78.26
N VAL A 644 25.60 -32.51 77.59
CA VAL A 644 25.12 -33.87 77.32
C VAL A 644 26.16 -34.53 76.42
N SER A 645 26.92 -35.49 76.94
CA SER A 645 27.96 -36.20 76.18
C SER A 645 27.33 -36.83 74.93
N PRO A 646 27.84 -36.57 73.71
CA PRO A 646 27.22 -37.04 72.46
C PRO A 646 27.28 -38.58 72.25
N THR A 647 27.73 -39.35 73.25
CA THR A 647 27.98 -40.79 73.16
C THR A 647 26.77 -41.69 73.42
N LYS A 648 25.58 -41.14 73.70
CA LYS A 648 24.34 -41.88 73.51
C LYS A 648 23.56 -41.20 72.40
N LYS A 649 23.40 -41.92 71.27
CA LYS A 649 22.36 -41.66 70.28
C LYS A 649 21.00 -41.62 71.00
N SER A 650 20.64 -40.49 71.60
CA SER A 650 19.25 -40.14 71.76
C SER A 650 18.72 -40.10 70.34
N LYS A 651 17.82 -41.03 70.00
CA LYS A 651 16.94 -40.83 68.85
C LYS A 651 16.42 -39.40 68.99
N GLU A 652 16.76 -38.53 68.04
CA GLU A 652 16.17 -37.20 67.96
C GLU A 652 14.66 -37.40 67.97
N LEU A 653 14.04 -37.15 69.12
CA LEU A 653 12.61 -36.97 69.20
C LEU A 653 12.37 -35.68 68.43
N ILE A 654 11.89 -35.82 67.20
CA ILE A 654 11.44 -34.71 66.38
C ILE A 654 10.27 -34.07 67.14
N HIS A 655 10.53 -32.90 67.75
CA HIS A 655 9.51 -32.17 68.48
C HIS A 655 8.63 -31.45 67.45
N PHE A 656 7.43 -31.96 67.21
CA PHE A 656 6.46 -31.31 66.34
C PHE A 656 5.81 -30.12 67.06
N ARG A 657 5.52 -29.02 66.36
CA ARG A 657 4.73 -27.89 66.89
C ARG A 657 3.35 -27.90 66.27
N CYS A 658 2.32 -27.74 67.08
CA CYS A 658 0.94 -27.69 66.60
C CYS A 658 0.71 -26.44 65.74
N MET A 659 0.27 -26.59 64.50
CA MET A 659 -0.01 -25.46 63.60
C MET A 659 -1.15 -24.52 64.07
N VAL A 660 -1.96 -24.94 65.05
CA VAL A 660 -3.07 -24.12 65.59
C VAL A 660 -2.62 -23.31 66.80
N CYS A 661 -2.02 -23.94 67.81
CA CYS A 661 -1.63 -23.24 69.05
C CYS A 661 -0.13 -22.92 69.17
N ASN A 662 0.68 -23.40 68.22
CA ASN A 662 2.14 -23.23 68.15
C ASN A 662 2.94 -23.78 69.36
N LEU A 663 2.30 -24.59 70.21
CA LEU A 663 2.95 -25.32 71.30
C LEU A 663 3.55 -26.65 70.79
N ILE A 664 4.57 -27.13 71.48
CA ILE A 664 5.23 -28.41 71.19
C ILE A 664 4.26 -29.54 71.55
N ILE A 665 4.09 -30.49 70.62
CA ILE A 665 3.30 -31.70 70.81
C ILE A 665 4.19 -32.76 71.45
N ASP A 666 3.81 -33.27 72.61
CA ASP A 666 4.48 -34.41 73.25
C ASP A 666 3.87 -35.72 72.69
N PRO A 667 4.53 -36.42 71.75
CA PRO A 667 3.96 -37.60 71.10
C PRO A 667 3.74 -38.77 72.08
N SER A 668 4.29 -38.69 73.29
CA SER A 668 4.10 -39.67 74.36
C SER A 668 2.78 -39.48 75.11
N LYS A 669 2.20 -38.27 75.07
CA LYS A 669 1.04 -37.87 75.88
C LYS A 669 -0.16 -37.44 75.05
N GLU A 670 0.07 -36.96 73.84
CA GLU A 670 -0.93 -36.27 73.04
C GLU A 670 -1.01 -36.83 71.62
N GLU A 671 -2.23 -37.01 71.12
CA GLU A 671 -2.48 -37.53 69.77
C GLU A 671 -2.17 -36.46 68.72
N THR A 672 -1.18 -36.73 67.87
CA THR A 672 -0.78 -35.85 66.76
C THR A 672 -1.53 -36.25 65.48
N VAL A 673 -2.20 -35.29 64.87
CA VAL A 673 -2.79 -35.44 63.53
C VAL A 673 -2.10 -34.52 62.54
N HIS A 674 -2.10 -34.92 61.28
CA HIS A 674 -1.49 -34.17 60.19
C HIS A 674 -2.56 -33.81 59.16
N CYS A 675 -2.45 -32.62 58.58
CA CYS A 675 -3.29 -32.27 57.43
C CYS A 675 -2.91 -33.17 56.24
N GLN A 676 -3.87 -33.82 55.60
CA GLN A 676 -3.60 -34.68 54.43
C GLN A 676 -3.03 -33.91 53.21
N TYR A 677 -3.16 -32.58 53.18
CA TYR A 677 -2.69 -31.74 52.08
C TYR A 677 -1.30 -31.15 52.34
N CYS A 678 -1.12 -30.45 53.47
CA CYS A 678 0.15 -29.77 53.78
C CYS A 678 1.03 -30.51 54.80
N ASN A 679 0.57 -31.65 55.30
CA ASN A 679 1.25 -32.49 56.29
C ASN A 679 1.71 -31.75 57.56
N SER A 680 1.09 -30.62 57.88
CA SER A 680 1.43 -29.85 59.07
C SER A 680 0.85 -30.53 60.32
N PRO A 681 1.64 -30.72 61.40
CA PRO A 681 1.20 -31.40 62.60
C PRO A 681 0.34 -30.49 63.49
N ALA A 682 -0.66 -31.06 64.17
CA ALA A 682 -1.47 -30.39 65.17
C ALA A 682 -1.91 -31.34 66.29
N HIS A 683 -2.18 -30.79 67.47
CA HIS A 683 -3.00 -31.50 68.46
C HIS A 683 -4.35 -31.83 67.82
N ARG A 684 -4.79 -33.09 67.94
CA ARG A 684 -6.05 -33.57 67.36
C ARG A 684 -7.25 -32.70 67.72
N THR A 685 -7.37 -32.32 68.99
CA THR A 685 -8.47 -31.47 69.49
C THR A 685 -8.49 -30.11 68.79
N HIS A 686 -7.34 -29.44 68.70
CA HIS A 686 -7.25 -28.11 68.09
C HIS A 686 -7.57 -28.11 66.60
N LEU A 687 -7.08 -29.10 65.85
CA LEU A 687 -7.36 -29.16 64.40
C LEU A 687 -8.84 -29.45 64.12
N ILE A 688 -9.45 -30.35 64.88
CA ILE A 688 -10.87 -30.68 64.71
C ILE A 688 -11.76 -29.48 65.06
N GLU A 689 -11.49 -28.79 66.17
CA GLU A 689 -12.25 -27.60 66.54
C GLU A 689 -12.09 -26.48 65.51
N TRP A 690 -10.88 -26.26 65.01
CA TRP A 690 -10.64 -25.31 63.94
C TRP A 690 -11.44 -25.65 62.68
N LEU A 691 -11.40 -26.90 62.23
CA LEU A 691 -12.13 -27.35 61.04
C LEU A 691 -13.65 -27.26 61.22
N LYS A 692 -14.18 -27.52 62.43
CA LYS A 692 -15.62 -27.33 62.71
C LYS A 692 -16.06 -25.86 62.57
N ILE A 693 -15.19 -24.91 62.91
CA ILE A 693 -15.51 -23.48 62.88
C ILE A 693 -15.21 -22.86 61.50
N LYS A 694 -14.06 -23.19 60.91
CA LYS A 694 -13.52 -22.53 59.73
C LYS A 694 -13.65 -23.36 58.45
N GLY A 695 -13.85 -24.67 58.55
CA GLY A 695 -14.01 -25.58 57.40
C GLY A 695 -12.73 -25.86 56.60
N THR A 696 -11.63 -25.13 56.83
CA THR A 696 -10.37 -25.25 56.08
C THR A 696 -9.17 -25.34 57.02
N CYS A 697 -8.06 -25.88 56.50
CA CYS A 697 -6.81 -26.03 57.25
C CYS A 697 -6.26 -24.63 57.63
N PRO A 698 -5.71 -24.44 58.84
CA PRO A 698 -5.11 -23.15 59.23
C PRO A 698 -3.90 -22.76 58.39
N ASN A 699 -3.23 -23.76 57.79
CA ASN A 699 -1.99 -23.55 57.05
C ASN A 699 -2.14 -23.60 55.52
N CYS A 700 -3.11 -24.34 54.97
CA CYS A 700 -3.25 -24.53 53.52
C CYS A 700 -4.67 -24.37 52.99
#